data_AF-A0A447MX17-F1
#
_entry.id   AF-A0A447MX17-F1
#
_cell.length_a   1.000
_cell.length_b   1.000
_cell.length_c   1.000
_cell.angle_alpha   90.00
_cell.angle_beta   90.00
_cell.angle_gamma   90.00
#
_symmetry.space_group_name_H-M   'P 1'
#
loop_
_entity.id
_entity.type
_entity.pdbx_description
1 polymer ?
#
loop_
_entity_poly.entity_id
_entity_poly.type
_entity_poly.pdbx_seq_one_letter_code
_entity_poly.pdbx_strand_id
1 'polypeptide(L)'
;MHSWKKKLVVSQLALACTLAITSQANATTYDTFGYHDDAATVFGWDDTNDHDYLTYGGYVYNTPASDSGYFDTKFTGDTVNGVISTFYLNHDYANDTANTLDVTNSTIHGMITSYQIGYGQYVWTNGSDYTTHDWVDDDTFNLNISNSTIDDDFEAFYFTDTYLDSDGKTVKTDYDKLVTAGLGTAITLDVESNINITNNSHVAGIALYQKDLGNSTYTTEAHQWDNTINVANSTVTSGSWSEDEEQGHFGNSSEPSDYNGNGWNNDDVALAFVDDPYSNYRMVNNVTFTDSQLLGDVVLQSSWNYNFYSDGRLVDDSTTVYTNGGWADDDQNVDHLTLTLNNTKWVGAAFNDSQSMDPVQFYDVDANSLDPDSTNYDAWGRVNSAASFQSGIFDVSLNNGSEWDTTKTSVIDTLAVNSGSQVDVANGSSLTADTITLNGGSAMNIGEGGYVDTDHLTVDTFSTVTLADDVSSAWSDDALYANTITVTHGGMLDIQTNNTNADSVIDTDTLELTSSNVADNNGNVYAGVFNIHSNDYTLNADLVNDRTWDTTQANYGYGVVAMNSDGHLTINGNGDINNGDEADASSTTDNVVAATGNYKVRIDNATGAGSVADYKGNELIYVNDINTDATFSAANKADLGGLHLSG
;
A
#
# COMPACT_ATOMS: atom_id res chain seq x y z
N MET A 1 3.56 43.52 20.73
CA MET A 1 3.49 43.65 19.26
C MET A 1 2.86 42.40 18.68
N HIS A 2 1.54 42.38 18.53
CA HIS A 2 0.78 41.31 17.89
C HIS A 2 -0.31 41.98 17.05
N SER A 3 -0.18 41.93 15.72
CA SER A 3 -1.28 42.11 14.75
C SER A 3 -0.74 42.22 13.31
N TRP A 4 0.02 41.25 12.81
CA TRP A 4 0.42 41.21 11.38
C TRP A 4 0.03 39.91 10.65
N LYS A 5 -0.39 38.84 11.36
CA LYS A 5 -0.81 37.58 10.70
C LYS A 5 -2.21 37.62 10.05
N LYS A 6 -3.15 38.42 10.57
CA LYS A 6 -4.54 38.47 10.03
C LYS A 6 -4.68 39.18 8.67
N LYS A 7 -3.76 40.07 8.28
CA LYS A 7 -3.84 40.75 6.97
C LYS A 7 -3.30 39.91 5.81
N LEU A 8 -2.39 38.98 6.08
CA LEU A 8 -1.79 38.14 5.04
C LEU A 8 -2.82 37.13 4.50
N VAL A 9 -3.53 36.45 5.42
CA VAL A 9 -4.57 35.46 5.10
C VAL A 9 -5.72 36.10 4.31
N VAL A 10 -6.17 37.30 4.69
CA VAL A 10 -7.21 38.03 3.96
C VAL A 10 -6.74 38.48 2.57
N SER A 11 -5.44 38.75 2.38
CA SER A 11 -4.91 39.09 1.05
C SER A 11 -4.72 37.86 0.16
N GLN A 12 -4.38 36.69 0.73
CA GLN A 12 -4.31 35.43 -0.01
C GLN A 12 -5.71 34.98 -0.43
N LEU A 13 -6.70 35.04 0.48
CA LEU A 13 -8.08 34.72 0.17
C LEU A 13 -8.67 35.68 -0.88
N ALA A 14 -8.37 36.98 -0.78
CA ALA A 14 -8.79 37.95 -1.78
C ALA A 14 -8.10 37.76 -3.14
N LEU A 15 -6.82 37.35 -3.16
CA LEU A 15 -6.08 37.06 -4.39
C LEU A 15 -6.60 35.77 -5.05
N ALA A 16 -6.86 34.72 -4.28
CA ALA A 16 -7.50 33.48 -4.74
C ALA A 16 -8.91 33.76 -5.29
N CYS A 17 -9.73 34.55 -4.59
CA CYS A 17 -11.04 34.96 -5.09
C CYS A 17 -10.95 35.86 -6.34
N THR A 18 -9.91 36.69 -6.48
CA THR A 18 -9.76 37.54 -7.68
C THR A 18 -9.27 36.72 -8.88
N LEU A 19 -8.39 35.73 -8.68
CA LEU A 19 -7.97 34.75 -9.69
C LEU A 19 -9.15 33.90 -10.17
N ALA A 20 -9.99 33.41 -9.24
CA ALA A 20 -11.20 32.64 -9.55
C ALA A 20 -12.26 33.43 -10.33
N ILE A 21 -12.35 34.75 -10.12
CA ILE A 21 -13.28 35.61 -10.88
C ILE A 21 -12.73 35.91 -12.29
N THR A 22 -11.41 35.95 -12.48
CA THR A 22 -10.80 36.14 -13.81
C THR A 22 -10.72 34.86 -14.65
N SER A 23 -10.69 33.67 -14.03
CA SER A 23 -10.70 32.38 -14.76
C SER A 23 -12.07 32.08 -15.41
N GLN A 24 -13.17 32.50 -14.80
CA GLN A 24 -14.52 32.30 -15.35
C GLN A 24 -14.81 33.08 -16.64
N ALA A 25 -13.97 34.04 -17.05
CA ALA A 25 -14.24 34.89 -18.20
C ALA A 25 -13.95 34.21 -19.57
N ASN A 26 -13.29 33.05 -19.60
CA ASN A 26 -13.01 32.27 -20.82
C ASN A 26 -13.28 30.74 -20.65
N ALA A 27 -13.98 30.34 -19.59
CA ALA A 27 -14.33 28.95 -19.33
C ALA A 27 -15.11 28.35 -20.52
N THR A 28 -14.56 27.32 -21.15
CA THR A 28 -15.23 26.58 -22.23
C THR A 28 -15.78 25.26 -21.69
N THR A 29 -16.97 24.87 -22.16
CA THR A 29 -17.54 23.55 -21.88
C THR A 29 -17.36 22.68 -23.11
N TYR A 30 -16.83 21.47 -22.93
CA TYR A 30 -16.60 20.48 -23.98
C TYR A 30 -17.39 19.21 -23.68
N ASP A 31 -18.14 18.72 -24.68
CA ASP A 31 -18.73 17.39 -24.65
C ASP A 31 -17.93 16.52 -25.63
N THR A 32 -17.30 15.45 -25.13
CA THR A 32 -16.33 14.68 -25.95
C THR A 32 -17.02 13.72 -26.92
N PHE A 33 -18.26 13.33 -26.62
CA PHE A 33 -19.09 12.47 -27.44
C PHE A 33 -20.27 13.25 -28.02
N GLY A 34 -20.64 12.90 -29.25
CA GLY A 34 -21.84 13.41 -29.89
C GLY A 34 -22.46 12.36 -30.79
N TYR A 35 -23.78 12.36 -30.93
CA TYR A 35 -24.49 11.43 -31.81
C TYR A 35 -25.17 12.18 -32.95
N HIS A 36 -24.98 11.69 -34.17
CA HIS A 36 -25.66 12.19 -35.36
C HIS A 36 -26.84 11.26 -35.68
N ASP A 37 -28.06 11.81 -35.67
CA ASP A 37 -29.33 11.13 -35.99
C ASP A 37 -29.82 11.63 -37.37
N ASP A 38 -29.80 10.74 -38.36
CA ASP A 38 -30.41 10.87 -39.68
C ASP A 38 -31.64 9.96 -39.79
N ALA A 39 -32.77 10.48 -39.32
CA ALA A 39 -34.06 9.79 -39.28
C ALA A 39 -34.64 9.30 -40.64
N ALA A 40 -33.89 9.42 -41.74
CA ALA A 40 -34.29 9.04 -43.10
C ALA A 40 -33.72 7.69 -43.57
N THR A 41 -32.90 7.00 -42.77
CA THR A 41 -32.21 5.75 -43.15
C THR A 41 -33.01 4.50 -42.74
N VAL A 42 -32.91 3.41 -43.52
CA VAL A 42 -33.62 2.16 -43.22
C VAL A 42 -32.73 1.29 -42.33
N PHE A 43 -33.21 0.86 -41.16
CA PHE A 43 -32.43 0.05 -40.23
C PHE A 43 -32.12 -1.32 -40.81
N GLY A 44 -30.84 -1.53 -41.10
CA GLY A 44 -30.25 -2.80 -41.45
C GLY A 44 -28.85 -2.87 -40.88
N TRP A 45 -28.55 -3.94 -40.14
CA TRP A 45 -27.21 -4.20 -39.56
C TRP A 45 -26.08 -4.31 -40.62
N ASP A 46 -26.45 -4.28 -41.91
CA ASP A 46 -25.59 -4.43 -43.09
C ASP A 46 -25.87 -3.30 -44.12
N ASP A 47 -26.65 -2.27 -43.76
CA ASP A 47 -26.98 -1.17 -44.69
C ASP A 47 -25.89 -0.09 -44.66
N THR A 48 -25.14 -0.01 -45.76
CA THR A 48 -24.11 1.01 -46.00
C THR A 48 -24.67 2.42 -46.25
N ASN A 49 -25.98 2.63 -46.09
CA ASN A 49 -26.65 3.93 -46.22
C ASN A 49 -27.27 4.41 -44.89
N ASP A 50 -26.94 3.77 -43.76
CA ASP A 50 -27.18 4.38 -42.46
C ASP A 50 -26.14 5.49 -42.22
N HIS A 51 -26.63 6.71 -41.98
CA HIS A 51 -25.85 7.93 -41.78
C HIS A 51 -25.81 8.33 -40.31
N ASP A 52 -26.25 7.43 -39.43
CA ASP A 52 -26.16 7.57 -37.99
C ASP A 52 -24.78 7.14 -37.53
N TYR A 53 -24.15 7.97 -36.72
CA TYR A 53 -22.84 7.65 -36.18
C TYR A 53 -22.56 8.40 -34.89
N LEU A 54 -21.76 7.77 -34.06
CA LEU A 54 -21.13 8.40 -32.92
C LEU A 54 -19.90 9.19 -33.40
N THR A 55 -19.75 10.38 -32.86
CA THR A 55 -18.56 11.22 -32.99
C THR A 55 -17.85 11.27 -31.65
N TYR A 56 -16.52 11.26 -31.72
CA TYR A 56 -15.66 11.48 -30.57
C TYR A 56 -14.64 12.58 -30.90
N GLY A 57 -14.65 13.65 -30.12
CA GLY A 57 -13.80 14.84 -30.27
C GLY A 57 -12.78 15.05 -29.16
N GLY A 58 -12.65 14.10 -28.23
CA GLY A 58 -11.86 14.23 -27.00
C GLY A 58 -10.34 14.06 -27.14
N TYR A 59 -9.79 14.00 -28.36
CA TYR A 59 -8.37 13.73 -28.58
C TYR A 59 -7.48 14.96 -28.37
N VAL A 60 -6.39 14.81 -27.64
CA VAL A 60 -5.37 15.85 -27.40
C VAL A 60 -4.20 15.67 -28.37
N TYR A 61 -3.73 16.78 -28.95
CA TYR A 61 -2.56 16.80 -29.81
C TYR A 61 -1.79 18.13 -29.73
N ASN A 62 -0.50 18.12 -30.07
CA ASN A 62 0.36 19.29 -30.03
C ASN A 62 0.11 20.25 -31.22
N THR A 63 -1.11 20.80 -31.33
CA THR A 63 -1.49 21.77 -32.37
C THR A 63 -2.33 22.92 -31.81
N PRO A 64 -2.11 24.17 -32.27
CA PRO A 64 -3.03 25.27 -31.98
C PRO A 64 -4.42 24.96 -32.54
N ALA A 65 -5.42 24.86 -31.67
CA ALA A 65 -6.77 24.33 -31.94
C ALA A 65 -7.64 25.06 -32.99
N SER A 66 -7.10 26.00 -33.79
CA SER A 66 -7.93 26.77 -34.73
C SER A 66 -8.28 26.03 -36.03
N ASP A 67 -7.56 24.96 -36.40
CA ASP A 67 -7.73 24.30 -37.72
C ASP A 67 -7.65 22.74 -37.71
N SER A 68 -7.51 22.08 -36.56
CA SER A 68 -7.14 20.64 -36.51
C SER A 68 -8.19 19.66 -35.97
N GLY A 69 -9.26 20.13 -35.31
CA GLY A 69 -10.30 19.25 -34.74
C GLY A 69 -9.88 18.45 -33.50
N TYR A 70 -8.70 18.73 -32.93
CA TYR A 70 -8.17 18.16 -31.69
C TYR A 70 -8.22 19.18 -30.54
N PHE A 71 -8.23 18.69 -29.30
CA PHE A 71 -7.99 19.50 -28.11
C PHE A 71 -6.50 19.91 -27.99
N ASP A 72 -6.29 21.08 -27.40
CA ASP A 72 -4.96 21.57 -27.03
C ASP A 72 -4.46 20.84 -25.77
N THR A 73 -3.17 20.98 -25.46
CA THR A 73 -2.53 20.37 -24.29
C THR A 73 -2.81 21.09 -22.97
N LYS A 74 -3.74 22.07 -22.97
CA LYS A 74 -4.00 22.94 -21.82
C LYS A 74 -5.48 23.22 -21.64
N PHE A 75 -5.98 22.90 -20.45
CA PHE A 75 -7.32 23.25 -19.97
C PHE A 75 -7.17 24.27 -18.84
N THR A 76 -7.81 25.43 -18.95
CA THR A 76 -7.68 26.51 -17.96
C THR A 76 -9.01 27.18 -17.67
N GLY A 77 -9.65 26.78 -16.56
CA GLY A 77 -11.00 27.27 -16.23
C GLY A 77 -12.11 26.51 -16.95
N ASP A 78 -11.80 25.39 -17.59
CA ASP A 78 -12.70 24.68 -18.50
C ASP A 78 -13.52 23.60 -17.78
N THR A 79 -14.61 23.19 -18.42
CA THR A 79 -15.41 22.03 -18.03
C THR A 79 -15.43 21.02 -19.17
N VAL A 80 -15.15 19.75 -18.90
CA VAL A 80 -15.25 18.68 -19.90
C VAL A 80 -16.22 17.63 -19.38
N ASN A 81 -17.20 17.24 -20.21
CA ASN A 81 -18.05 16.08 -19.96
C ASN A 81 -17.67 14.98 -20.95
N GLY A 82 -17.01 13.94 -20.45
CA GLY A 82 -16.59 12.77 -21.20
C GLY A 82 -15.11 12.44 -21.08
N VAL A 83 -14.58 11.80 -22.11
CA VAL A 83 -13.24 11.19 -22.10
C VAL A 83 -12.26 12.05 -22.88
N ILE A 84 -11.14 12.41 -22.27
CA ILE A 84 -9.98 13.06 -22.89
C ILE A 84 -8.95 11.99 -23.23
N SER A 85 -8.61 11.84 -24.51
CA SER A 85 -7.61 10.87 -24.97
C SER A 85 -6.30 11.58 -25.32
N THR A 86 -5.22 11.23 -24.64
CA THR A 86 -3.85 11.70 -24.93
C THR A 86 -3.12 10.80 -25.92
N PHE A 87 -3.80 9.83 -26.54
CA PHE A 87 -3.21 8.85 -27.44
C PHE A 87 -2.24 9.47 -28.47
N TYR A 88 -2.66 10.55 -29.15
CA TYR A 88 -1.84 11.22 -30.18
C TYR A 88 -0.77 12.14 -29.60
N LEU A 89 -0.95 12.63 -28.39
CA LEU A 89 0.09 13.36 -27.68
C LEU A 89 1.23 12.40 -27.31
N ASN A 90 0.89 11.20 -26.84
CA ASN A 90 1.85 10.24 -26.30
C ASN A 90 2.48 9.33 -27.36
N HIS A 91 1.87 9.20 -28.54
CA HIS A 91 2.40 8.44 -29.69
C HIS A 91 2.90 9.36 -30.80
N ASP A 92 3.54 10.47 -30.44
CA ASP A 92 4.03 11.40 -31.44
C ASP A 92 5.31 10.87 -32.14
N TYR A 93 5.62 11.41 -33.33
CA TYR A 93 6.61 10.83 -34.24
C TYR A 93 8.05 11.32 -34.02
N ALA A 94 8.32 12.09 -32.96
CA ALA A 94 9.57 12.83 -32.83
C ALA A 94 10.18 12.70 -31.44
N ASN A 95 11.40 12.15 -31.35
CA ASN A 95 12.20 12.20 -30.13
C ASN A 95 12.25 13.63 -29.52
N ASP A 96 12.16 13.73 -28.20
CA ASP A 96 12.27 14.95 -27.39
C ASP A 96 11.10 15.95 -27.44
N THR A 97 9.90 15.52 -27.81
CA THR A 97 8.68 16.36 -27.69
C THR A 97 8.13 16.32 -26.27
N ALA A 98 7.72 17.49 -25.76
CA ALA A 98 7.12 17.58 -24.44
C ALA A 98 5.70 16.98 -24.44
N ASN A 99 5.58 15.71 -24.08
CA ASN A 99 4.32 14.99 -23.89
C ASN A 99 3.67 15.46 -22.59
N THR A 100 3.03 16.63 -22.60
CA THR A 100 2.49 17.26 -21.39
C THR A 100 1.03 17.67 -21.55
N LEU A 101 0.20 17.36 -20.57
CA LEU A 101 -1.17 17.85 -20.42
C LEU A 101 -1.30 18.67 -19.12
N ASP A 102 -1.71 19.93 -19.23
CA ASP A 102 -1.94 20.83 -18.09
C ASP A 102 -3.45 21.05 -17.85
N VAL A 103 -3.95 20.71 -16.65
CA VAL A 103 -5.36 20.91 -16.23
C VAL A 103 -5.40 21.82 -15.00
N THR A 104 -5.77 23.09 -15.19
CA THR A 104 -5.69 24.11 -14.15
C THR A 104 -7.00 24.87 -13.94
N ASN A 105 -7.51 24.92 -12.70
CA ASN A 105 -8.81 25.54 -12.38
C ASN A 105 -9.98 24.95 -13.17
N SER A 106 -9.91 23.68 -13.57
CA SER A 106 -10.88 23.04 -14.45
C SER A 106 -11.64 21.92 -13.74
N THR A 107 -12.77 21.50 -14.32
CA THR A 107 -13.54 20.34 -13.87
C THR A 107 -13.70 19.38 -15.03
N ILE A 108 -13.24 18.15 -14.88
CA ILE A 108 -13.39 17.08 -15.86
C ILE A 108 -14.35 16.07 -15.25
N HIS A 109 -15.53 15.94 -15.86
CA HIS A 109 -16.51 14.92 -15.56
C HIS A 109 -16.28 13.75 -16.51
N GLY A 110 -15.52 12.75 -16.08
CA GLY A 110 -15.16 11.56 -16.84
C GLY A 110 -13.70 11.14 -16.67
N MET A 111 -12.98 11.05 -17.78
CA MET A 111 -11.70 10.33 -17.79
C MET A 111 -10.63 11.06 -18.59
N ILE A 112 -9.39 11.00 -18.12
CA ILE A 112 -8.19 11.23 -18.93
C ILE A 112 -7.53 9.88 -19.19
N THR A 113 -7.32 9.54 -20.45
CA THR A 113 -6.69 8.27 -20.82
C THR A 113 -5.70 8.40 -21.96
N SER A 114 -4.68 7.54 -22.01
CA SER A 114 -3.79 7.42 -23.17
C SER A 114 -4.30 6.42 -24.20
N TYR A 115 -5.41 5.71 -23.93
CA TYR A 115 -6.01 4.79 -24.89
C TYR A 115 -6.59 5.52 -26.09
N GLN A 116 -6.53 4.84 -27.23
CA GLN A 116 -7.30 5.25 -28.40
C GLN A 116 -8.79 4.92 -28.16
N ILE A 117 -9.62 5.95 -28.11
CA ILE A 117 -11.07 5.79 -27.98
C ILE A 117 -11.69 5.50 -29.35
N GLY A 118 -12.59 4.52 -29.42
CA GLY A 118 -13.27 4.13 -30.67
C GLY A 118 -14.49 3.24 -30.41
N TYR A 119 -15.35 3.06 -31.41
CA TYR A 119 -16.59 2.28 -31.28
C TYR A 119 -16.52 0.99 -32.11
N GLY A 120 -16.30 -0.18 -31.49
CA GLY A 120 -16.38 -1.48 -32.18
C GLY A 120 -15.47 -1.60 -33.41
N GLN A 121 -16.03 -1.82 -34.60
CA GLN A 121 -15.29 -1.83 -35.88
C GLN A 121 -14.87 -0.42 -36.36
N TYR A 122 -15.28 0.61 -35.63
CA TYR A 122 -15.09 2.03 -35.92
C TYR A 122 -14.14 2.65 -34.90
N VAL A 123 -12.92 2.10 -34.85
CA VAL A 123 -11.77 2.86 -34.36
C VAL A 123 -11.61 4.04 -35.31
N TRP A 124 -11.68 5.27 -34.78
CA TRP A 124 -11.36 6.44 -35.59
C TRP A 124 -9.87 6.36 -35.93
N THR A 125 -9.58 5.91 -37.14
CA THR A 125 -8.27 6.03 -37.75
C THR A 125 -8.36 7.21 -38.70
N ASN A 126 -7.40 8.13 -38.68
CA ASN A 126 -7.32 9.25 -39.63
C ASN A 126 -6.95 8.76 -41.06
N GLY A 127 -7.33 7.54 -41.44
CA GLY A 127 -7.00 6.91 -42.72
C GLY A 127 -5.51 6.54 -42.90
N SER A 128 -4.65 6.80 -41.90
CA SER A 128 -3.30 6.26 -41.83
C SER A 128 -3.27 5.09 -40.87
N ASP A 129 -2.81 3.92 -41.34
CA ASP A 129 -2.30 2.87 -40.47
C ASP A 129 -1.21 3.52 -39.61
N TYR A 130 -1.58 3.89 -38.38
CA TYR A 130 -0.65 4.40 -37.40
C TYR A 130 0.17 3.20 -36.97
N THR A 131 1.32 3.02 -37.64
CA THR A 131 2.29 1.99 -37.27
C THR A 131 2.62 2.20 -35.80
N THR A 132 2.41 1.16 -35.00
CA THR A 132 2.86 1.04 -33.61
C THR A 132 4.23 1.71 -33.47
N HIS A 133 4.32 2.76 -32.66
CA HIS A 133 5.60 3.35 -32.31
C HIS A 133 6.26 2.43 -31.29
N ASP A 134 7.53 2.10 -31.51
CA ASP A 134 8.31 1.36 -30.53
C ASP A 134 8.35 2.17 -29.23
N TRP A 135 8.22 1.52 -28.06
CA TRP A 135 8.41 2.20 -26.77
C TRP A 135 9.79 2.85 -26.72
N VAL A 136 9.87 4.12 -26.33
CA VAL A 136 11.14 4.84 -26.16
C VAL A 136 11.33 5.08 -24.67
N ASP A 137 12.31 4.37 -24.08
CA ASP A 137 12.80 4.65 -22.72
C ASP A 137 13.13 6.16 -22.58
N ASP A 138 12.77 6.76 -21.44
CA ASP A 138 12.76 8.21 -21.13
C ASP A 138 11.67 9.07 -21.82
N ASP A 139 10.77 8.52 -22.66
CA ASP A 139 9.64 9.27 -23.24
C ASP A 139 8.42 9.32 -22.30
N THR A 140 8.58 10.04 -21.20
CA THR A 140 7.56 10.11 -20.14
C THR A 140 6.44 11.11 -20.43
N PHE A 141 5.19 10.67 -20.31
CA PHE A 141 4.02 11.55 -20.33
C PHE A 141 3.89 12.33 -19.00
N ASN A 142 3.69 13.64 -19.08
CA ASN A 142 3.56 14.53 -17.93
C ASN A 142 2.12 15.04 -17.79
N LEU A 143 1.46 14.71 -16.69
CA LEU A 143 0.12 15.19 -16.37
C LEU A 143 0.17 16.13 -15.17
N ASN A 144 -0.14 17.41 -15.38
CA ASN A 144 -0.15 18.42 -14.32
C ASN A 144 -1.57 18.85 -14.00
N ILE A 145 -2.03 18.55 -12.79
CA ILE A 145 -3.37 18.87 -12.29
C ILE A 145 -3.22 19.87 -11.14
N SER A 146 -3.88 21.02 -11.25
CA SER A 146 -3.75 22.10 -10.27
C SER A 146 -5.05 22.84 -10.00
N ASN A 147 -5.51 22.82 -8.76
CA ASN A 147 -6.79 23.39 -8.34
C ASN A 147 -7.95 22.95 -9.24
N SER A 148 -7.99 21.66 -9.58
CA SER A 148 -8.94 21.08 -10.53
C SER A 148 -9.61 19.85 -9.93
N THR A 149 -10.80 19.52 -10.44
CA THR A 149 -11.49 18.26 -10.12
C THR A 149 -11.50 17.39 -11.36
N ILE A 150 -11.12 16.13 -11.21
CA ILE A 150 -11.34 15.08 -12.19
C ILE A 150 -12.15 14.01 -11.46
N ASP A 151 -13.45 14.01 -11.69
CA ASP A 151 -14.35 12.97 -11.22
C ASP A 151 -14.66 12.03 -12.38
N ASP A 152 -15.11 10.83 -12.06
CA ASP A 152 -15.42 9.74 -12.99
C ASP A 152 -16.93 9.58 -13.23
N ASP A 153 -17.73 10.60 -12.87
CA ASP A 153 -19.20 10.61 -12.99
C ASP A 153 -19.70 10.42 -14.46
N PHE A 154 -18.83 10.55 -15.47
CA PHE A 154 -19.19 10.24 -16.86
C PHE A 154 -18.96 8.76 -17.17
N GLU A 155 -19.91 7.94 -16.73
CA GLU A 155 -19.86 6.48 -16.86
C GLU A 155 -20.38 5.97 -18.21
N ALA A 156 -21.27 6.73 -18.85
CA ALA A 156 -21.83 6.40 -20.15
C ALA A 156 -22.31 7.62 -20.95
N PHE A 157 -22.22 7.52 -22.27
CA PHE A 157 -22.86 8.45 -23.20
C PHE A 157 -24.20 7.90 -23.67
N TYR A 158 -25.29 8.57 -23.28
CA TYR A 158 -26.66 8.21 -23.61
C TYR A 158 -27.18 8.94 -24.85
N PHE A 159 -27.86 8.22 -25.74
CA PHE A 159 -28.47 8.80 -26.94
C PHE A 159 -29.81 8.14 -27.30
N THR A 160 -30.41 8.65 -28.37
CA THR A 160 -31.71 8.25 -28.86
C THR A 160 -31.64 8.28 -30.37
N ASP A 161 -32.01 7.18 -31.02
CA ASP A 161 -31.96 6.98 -32.46
C ASP A 161 -33.40 6.91 -33.03
N THR A 162 -33.61 7.52 -34.19
CA THR A 162 -34.90 7.62 -34.88
C THR A 162 -34.87 7.12 -36.34
N TYR A 163 -34.54 5.87 -36.60
CA TYR A 163 -34.51 5.30 -37.97
C TYR A 163 -35.88 4.92 -38.61
N LEU A 164 -35.88 4.58 -39.92
CA LEU A 164 -36.98 3.90 -40.60
C LEU A 164 -36.83 2.37 -40.52
N ASP A 165 -37.86 1.63 -40.12
CA ASP A 165 -37.80 0.16 -40.14
C ASP A 165 -37.81 -0.42 -41.57
N SER A 166 -37.71 -1.75 -41.69
CA SER A 166 -37.76 -2.45 -42.99
C SER A 166 -39.03 -2.21 -43.80
N ASP A 167 -40.09 -1.68 -43.19
CA ASP A 167 -41.36 -1.31 -43.83
C ASP A 167 -41.43 0.20 -44.18
N GLY A 168 -40.36 0.96 -43.93
CA GLY A 168 -40.25 2.39 -44.21
C GLY A 168 -41.02 3.26 -43.22
N LYS A 169 -41.26 2.79 -42.01
CA LYS A 169 -41.93 3.54 -40.94
C LYS A 169 -40.91 4.03 -39.93
N THR A 170 -41.03 5.29 -39.50
CA THR A 170 -40.22 5.83 -38.41
C THR A 170 -40.45 5.04 -37.13
N VAL A 171 -39.37 4.46 -36.64
CA VAL A 171 -39.22 3.78 -35.36
C VAL A 171 -38.21 4.59 -34.54
N LYS A 172 -38.20 4.38 -33.22
CA LYS A 172 -37.32 5.07 -32.30
C LYS A 172 -36.77 4.03 -31.33
N THR A 173 -35.47 3.99 -31.13
CA THR A 173 -34.90 3.34 -29.94
C THR A 173 -34.75 4.39 -28.88
N ASP A 174 -35.43 4.17 -27.77
CA ASP A 174 -35.19 4.93 -26.56
C ASP A 174 -34.09 4.18 -25.79
N TYR A 175 -33.15 4.91 -25.20
CA TYR A 175 -32.14 4.41 -24.24
C TYR A 175 -30.95 3.63 -24.83
N ASP A 176 -30.39 4.05 -25.96
CA ASP A 176 -29.08 3.53 -26.39
C ASP A 176 -27.95 4.20 -25.58
N LYS A 177 -26.89 3.44 -25.29
CA LYS A 177 -25.74 3.92 -24.50
C LYS A 177 -24.40 3.39 -25.00
N LEU A 178 -23.36 4.22 -24.87
CA LEU A 178 -21.96 3.81 -24.93
C LEU A 178 -21.38 3.88 -23.52
N VAL A 179 -20.96 2.74 -22.98
CA VAL A 179 -20.35 2.66 -21.65
C VAL A 179 -18.89 3.11 -21.72
N THR A 180 -18.52 4.08 -20.89
CA THR A 180 -17.15 4.59 -20.72
C THR A 180 -16.51 4.14 -19.40
N ALA A 181 -17.29 3.79 -18.38
CA ALA A 181 -16.77 3.30 -17.09
C ALA A 181 -15.88 2.06 -17.21
N GLY A 182 -16.16 1.18 -18.18
CA GLY A 182 -15.32 0.01 -18.46
C GLY A 182 -13.92 0.32 -19.01
N LEU A 183 -13.57 1.59 -19.24
CA LEU A 183 -12.23 2.00 -19.64
C LEU A 183 -11.25 2.13 -18.45
N GLY A 184 -11.75 2.24 -17.21
CA GLY A 184 -10.96 2.42 -15.99
C GLY A 184 -11.45 3.57 -15.12
N THR A 185 -10.57 4.11 -14.27
CA THR A 185 -10.85 5.24 -13.36
C THR A 185 -10.66 6.61 -14.02
N ALA A 186 -10.85 7.72 -13.28
CA ALA A 186 -10.73 9.08 -13.80
C ALA A 186 -9.40 9.37 -14.51
N ILE A 187 -8.31 8.70 -14.15
CA ILE A 187 -7.05 8.71 -14.90
C ILE A 187 -6.66 7.28 -15.22
N THR A 188 -6.62 6.91 -16.50
CA THR A 188 -6.24 5.56 -16.94
C THR A 188 -5.21 5.60 -18.06
N LEU A 189 -3.95 5.24 -17.77
CA LEU A 189 -2.82 5.42 -18.69
C LEU A 189 -2.08 4.10 -18.95
N ASP A 190 -1.64 3.90 -20.19
CA ASP A 190 -0.84 2.77 -20.69
C ASP A 190 0.54 3.21 -21.23
N VAL A 191 1.08 4.28 -20.64
CA VAL A 191 2.39 4.87 -20.93
C VAL A 191 3.12 5.23 -19.64
N GLU A 192 4.46 5.34 -19.71
CA GLU A 192 5.26 5.90 -18.61
C GLU A 192 4.77 7.30 -18.25
N SER A 193 4.52 7.52 -16.97
CA SER A 193 3.76 8.69 -16.54
C SER A 193 4.38 9.38 -15.33
N ASN A 194 4.52 10.70 -15.43
CA ASN A 194 4.79 11.63 -14.35
C ASN A 194 3.55 12.48 -14.06
N ILE A 195 2.84 12.14 -12.99
CA ILE A 195 1.58 12.78 -12.60
C ILE A 195 1.82 13.70 -11.41
N ASN A 196 1.42 14.96 -11.52
CA ASN A 196 1.58 15.98 -10.48
C ASN A 196 0.22 16.58 -10.14
N ILE A 197 -0.29 16.30 -8.94
CA ILE A 197 -1.60 16.77 -8.45
C ILE A 197 -1.38 17.76 -7.31
N THR A 198 -1.83 19.01 -7.49
CA THR A 198 -1.49 20.11 -6.58
C THR A 198 -2.64 21.05 -6.28
N ASN A 199 -2.46 21.90 -5.27
CA ASN A 199 -3.29 23.08 -5.02
C ASN A 199 -4.79 22.78 -4.81
N ASN A 200 -5.13 21.85 -3.91
CA ASN A 200 -6.51 21.45 -3.59
C ASN A 200 -7.22 20.85 -4.81
N SER A 201 -6.53 19.97 -5.53
CA SER A 201 -7.16 19.17 -6.58
C SER A 201 -7.84 17.94 -5.99
N HIS A 202 -8.82 17.39 -6.71
CA HIS A 202 -9.55 16.18 -6.37
C HIS A 202 -9.56 15.25 -7.58
N VAL A 203 -9.14 14.00 -7.41
CA VAL A 203 -9.07 13.00 -8.49
C VAL A 203 -9.69 11.67 -8.03
N ALA A 204 -10.63 11.13 -8.81
CA ALA A 204 -11.30 9.85 -8.53
C ALA A 204 -10.61 8.67 -9.22
N GLY A 205 -9.58 8.13 -8.56
CA GLY A 205 -8.83 6.97 -9.04
C GLY A 205 -7.75 7.29 -10.09
N ILE A 206 -6.67 6.51 -10.05
CA ILE A 206 -5.59 6.52 -11.03
C ILE A 206 -5.19 5.07 -11.31
N ALA A 207 -5.26 4.65 -12.56
CA ALA A 207 -4.83 3.33 -13.03
C ALA A 207 -3.71 3.47 -14.06
N LEU A 208 -2.56 2.86 -13.78
CA LEU A 208 -1.41 2.80 -14.69
C LEU A 208 -1.20 1.36 -15.13
N TYR A 209 -1.14 1.17 -16.44
CA TYR A 209 -0.91 -0.09 -17.10
C TYR A 209 0.45 -0.07 -17.78
N GLN A 210 1.26 -1.08 -17.52
CA GLN A 210 2.41 -1.33 -18.37
C GLN A 210 1.91 -1.85 -19.73
N LYS A 211 2.69 -1.63 -20.79
CA LYS A 211 2.36 -2.10 -22.13
C LYS A 211 3.59 -2.57 -22.88
N ASP A 212 3.52 -3.77 -23.44
CA ASP A 212 4.51 -4.27 -24.39
C ASP A 212 4.32 -3.62 -25.76
N LEU A 213 4.94 -2.46 -25.97
CA LEU A 213 5.01 -1.83 -27.29
C LEU A 213 6.08 -2.46 -28.19
N GLY A 214 6.91 -3.37 -27.66
CA GLY A 214 8.07 -3.94 -28.34
C GLY A 214 9.12 -2.88 -28.69
N ASN A 215 10.38 -3.12 -28.33
CA ASN A 215 11.48 -2.32 -28.89
C ASN A 215 12.66 -3.23 -29.26
N SER A 216 12.92 -3.32 -30.57
CA SER A 216 14.01 -4.15 -31.11
C SER A 216 15.41 -3.68 -30.70
N THR A 217 15.55 -2.41 -30.31
CA THR A 217 16.80 -1.77 -29.82
C THR A 217 17.12 -2.16 -28.39
N TYR A 218 16.10 -2.35 -27.54
CA TYR A 218 16.25 -2.54 -26.09
C TYR A 218 16.28 -4.00 -25.63
N THR A 219 16.37 -4.95 -26.57
CA THR A 219 16.38 -6.40 -26.28
C THR A 219 17.65 -6.94 -25.60
N THR A 220 18.67 -6.12 -25.34
CA THR A 220 19.97 -6.58 -24.82
C THR A 220 20.51 -5.80 -23.61
N GLU A 221 19.93 -4.66 -23.26
CA GLU A 221 20.33 -3.83 -22.11
C GLU A 221 19.14 -3.76 -21.13
N ALA A 222 19.40 -3.74 -19.83
CA ALA A 222 18.32 -3.70 -18.84
C ALA A 222 17.65 -2.31 -18.84
N HIS A 223 16.33 -2.28 -18.97
CA HIS A 223 15.49 -1.07 -18.92
C HIS A 223 14.30 -1.32 -17.98
N GLN A 224 13.64 -0.23 -17.56
CA GLN A 224 12.50 -0.27 -16.65
C GLN A 224 11.43 0.71 -17.09
N TRP A 225 10.18 0.42 -16.76
CA TRP A 225 9.04 1.29 -17.00
C TRP A 225 8.80 2.18 -15.78
N ASP A 226 9.08 3.47 -15.90
CA ASP A 226 9.07 4.40 -14.76
C ASP A 226 7.77 5.20 -14.65
N ASN A 227 7.12 5.09 -13.49
CA ASN A 227 5.98 5.91 -13.12
C ASN A 227 6.27 6.72 -11.85
N THR A 228 5.86 7.99 -11.85
CA THR A 228 5.93 8.87 -10.68
C THR A 228 4.59 9.57 -10.46
N ILE A 229 4.08 9.51 -9.23
CA ILE A 229 2.88 10.25 -8.81
C ILE A 229 3.23 11.13 -7.62
N ASN A 230 3.07 12.44 -7.76
CA ASN A 230 3.27 13.42 -6.69
C ASN A 230 1.95 14.14 -6.38
N VAL A 231 1.43 13.96 -5.16
CA VAL A 231 0.17 14.56 -4.70
C VAL A 231 0.43 15.50 -3.54
N ALA A 232 0.28 16.81 -3.75
CA ALA A 232 0.52 17.82 -2.73
C ALA A 232 -0.74 18.65 -2.45
N ASN A 233 -1.11 18.78 -1.17
CA ASN A 233 -2.26 19.56 -0.72
C ASN A 233 -3.54 19.20 -1.50
N SER A 234 -3.77 17.92 -1.78
CA SER A 234 -4.84 17.45 -2.68
C SER A 234 -5.41 16.11 -2.20
N THR A 235 -6.48 15.65 -2.83
CA THR A 235 -7.14 14.39 -2.49
C THR A 235 -7.20 13.48 -3.70
N VAL A 236 -6.82 12.22 -3.50
CA VAL A 236 -7.12 11.13 -4.44
C VAL A 236 -8.10 10.19 -3.74
N THR A 237 -9.23 9.90 -4.38
CA THR A 237 -10.23 8.96 -3.89
C THR A 237 -10.25 7.70 -4.75
N SER A 238 -11.01 6.69 -4.34
CA SER A 238 -11.40 5.58 -5.19
C SER A 238 -12.14 6.09 -6.43
N GLY A 239 -12.02 5.36 -7.53
CA GLY A 239 -12.81 5.57 -8.73
C GLY A 239 -13.62 4.33 -9.09
N SER A 240 -14.70 4.51 -9.83
CA SER A 240 -15.56 3.46 -10.34
C SER A 240 -14.96 2.80 -11.57
N TRP A 241 -15.05 1.47 -11.63
CA TRP A 241 -14.68 0.64 -12.79
C TRP A 241 -15.92 0.10 -13.50
N SER A 242 -17.11 0.39 -12.96
CA SER A 242 -18.37 -0.11 -13.43
C SER A 242 -19.39 1.02 -13.54
N GLU A 243 -20.57 0.73 -14.09
CA GLU A 243 -21.64 1.73 -14.12
C GLU A 243 -22.42 1.65 -12.81
N ASP A 244 -22.33 2.68 -11.98
CA ASP A 244 -23.00 2.73 -10.68
C ASP A 244 -24.53 2.83 -10.85
N GLU A 245 -25.00 3.33 -12.00
CA GLU A 245 -26.43 3.53 -12.27
C GLU A 245 -27.24 2.24 -12.53
N GLU A 246 -26.60 1.07 -12.74
CA GLU A 246 -27.31 -0.15 -13.14
C GLU A 246 -27.94 -0.94 -11.99
N GLN A 247 -27.32 -0.94 -10.81
CA GLN A 247 -27.74 -1.79 -9.69
C GLN A 247 -27.69 -1.02 -8.37
N GLY A 248 -28.76 -1.11 -7.58
CA GLY A 248 -28.79 -0.48 -6.27
C GLY A 248 -29.93 -0.96 -5.37
N HIS A 249 -29.73 -0.86 -4.06
CA HIS A 249 -30.74 -1.19 -3.06
C HIS A 249 -31.43 0.09 -2.56
N PHE A 250 -32.74 0.22 -2.78
CA PHE A 250 -33.52 1.43 -2.49
C PHE A 250 -32.98 2.73 -3.13
N GLY A 251 -32.29 2.61 -4.28
CA GLY A 251 -31.69 3.75 -4.98
C GLY A 251 -30.32 4.18 -4.43
N ASN A 252 -29.67 3.32 -3.64
CA ASN A 252 -28.25 3.44 -3.31
C ASN A 252 -27.48 2.40 -4.15
N SER A 253 -26.63 2.87 -5.06
CA SER A 253 -25.68 2.02 -5.80
C SER A 253 -24.54 1.58 -4.88
N SER A 254 -23.72 0.63 -5.35
CA SER A 254 -22.35 0.50 -4.84
C SER A 254 -21.63 1.76 -5.26
N GLU A 255 -21.23 2.60 -4.31
CA GLU A 255 -20.42 3.79 -4.59
C GLU A 255 -18.96 3.43 -4.31
N PRO A 256 -18.01 3.97 -5.11
CA PRO A 256 -16.61 4.00 -4.71
C PRO A 256 -16.52 4.59 -3.30
N SER A 257 -15.77 3.94 -2.38
CA SER A 257 -15.61 4.30 -0.95
C SER A 257 -16.58 3.67 0.05
N ASP A 258 -17.38 2.68 -0.36
CA ASP A 258 -18.16 1.90 0.60
C ASP A 258 -17.28 0.90 1.40
N TYR A 259 -16.06 0.61 0.91
CA TYR A 259 -15.05 -0.27 1.51
C TYR A 259 -15.61 -1.62 1.97
N ASN A 260 -16.67 -2.10 1.32
CA ASN A 260 -17.37 -3.30 1.75
C ASN A 260 -16.62 -4.57 1.32
N GLY A 261 -16.75 -5.62 2.14
CA GLY A 261 -16.23 -6.96 1.83
C GLY A 261 -14.82 -7.23 2.33
N ASN A 262 -14.38 -8.49 2.18
CA ASN A 262 -13.04 -8.94 2.52
C ASN A 262 -12.26 -9.14 1.22
N GLY A 263 -11.26 -8.31 0.94
CA GLY A 263 -10.37 -8.42 -0.23
C GLY A 263 -10.58 -7.34 -1.30
N TRP A 264 -9.94 -7.56 -2.45
CA TRP A 264 -9.93 -6.61 -3.56
C TRP A 264 -11.33 -6.40 -4.16
N ASN A 265 -11.71 -5.13 -4.29
CA ASN A 265 -12.91 -4.67 -4.98
C ASN A 265 -12.50 -3.50 -5.88
N ASN A 266 -12.80 -3.59 -7.17
CA ASN A 266 -12.36 -2.59 -8.16
C ASN A 266 -12.81 -1.18 -7.79
N ASP A 267 -14.05 -1.02 -7.33
CA ASP A 267 -14.63 0.29 -7.07
C ASP A 267 -14.07 0.96 -5.80
N ASP A 268 -13.29 0.25 -4.98
CA ASP A 268 -12.59 0.83 -3.83
C ASP A 268 -11.17 1.31 -4.18
N VAL A 269 -10.69 1.07 -5.40
CA VAL A 269 -9.30 1.34 -5.79
C VAL A 269 -9.07 2.81 -6.09
N ALA A 270 -8.17 3.44 -5.32
CA ALA A 270 -7.68 4.79 -5.61
C ALA A 270 -6.44 4.77 -6.52
N LEU A 271 -5.56 3.78 -6.37
CA LEU A 271 -4.34 3.65 -7.17
C LEU A 271 -4.18 2.20 -7.64
N ALA A 272 -4.06 1.99 -8.94
CA ALA A 272 -3.75 0.70 -9.54
C ALA A 272 -2.49 0.78 -10.40
N PHE A 273 -1.60 -0.19 -10.25
CA PHE A 273 -0.42 -0.39 -11.07
C PHE A 273 -0.47 -1.83 -11.59
N VAL A 274 -0.62 -1.99 -12.89
CA VAL A 274 -0.88 -3.30 -13.51
C VAL A 274 0.20 -3.58 -14.55
N ASP A 275 0.98 -4.61 -14.30
CA ASP A 275 2.03 -5.11 -15.18
C ASP A 275 1.48 -5.81 -16.44
N ASP A 276 2.29 -5.86 -17.50
CA ASP A 276 2.02 -6.61 -18.73
C ASP A 276 2.88 -7.88 -18.79
N PRO A 277 2.28 -9.09 -18.73
CA PRO A 277 3.02 -10.37 -18.75
C PRO A 277 3.80 -10.63 -20.05
N TYR A 278 3.63 -9.80 -21.09
CA TYR A 278 4.39 -9.87 -22.33
C TYR A 278 5.60 -8.93 -22.34
N SER A 279 5.71 -8.03 -21.36
CA SER A 279 6.87 -7.15 -21.21
C SER A 279 8.09 -7.92 -20.71
N ASN A 280 9.28 -7.55 -21.18
CA ASN A 280 10.54 -8.07 -20.65
C ASN A 280 11.13 -7.18 -19.55
N TYR A 281 10.46 -6.07 -19.22
CA TYR A 281 10.99 -5.03 -18.35
C TYR A 281 10.12 -4.93 -17.11
N ARG A 282 10.75 -4.65 -15.97
CA ARG A 282 10.02 -4.35 -14.75
C ARG A 282 9.32 -3.00 -14.84
N MET A 283 8.27 -2.85 -14.04
CA MET A 283 7.58 -1.60 -13.75
C MET A 283 8.04 -1.05 -12.39
N VAL A 284 8.44 0.22 -12.35
CA VAL A 284 8.87 0.91 -11.13
C VAL A 284 7.96 2.11 -10.85
N ASN A 285 7.27 2.07 -9.71
CA ASN A 285 6.24 3.03 -9.37
C ASN A 285 6.62 3.78 -8.08
N ASN A 286 6.80 5.10 -8.20
CA ASN A 286 7.14 5.97 -7.07
C ASN A 286 6.00 6.92 -6.76
N VAL A 287 5.35 6.74 -5.61
CA VAL A 287 4.17 7.53 -5.21
C VAL A 287 4.47 8.31 -3.95
N THR A 288 4.24 9.62 -3.99
CA THR A 288 4.42 10.50 -2.82
C THR A 288 3.19 11.38 -2.60
N PHE A 289 2.64 11.31 -1.39
CA PHE A 289 1.62 12.24 -0.89
C PHE A 289 2.22 13.18 0.16
N THR A 290 1.92 14.47 0.07
CA THR A 290 2.36 15.50 1.03
C THR A 290 1.21 16.45 1.39
N ASP A 291 0.89 16.56 2.68
CA ASP A 291 -0.22 17.40 3.16
C ASP A 291 -1.57 17.05 2.48
N SER A 292 -1.79 15.77 2.17
CA SER A 292 -2.84 15.30 1.27
C SER A 292 -3.76 14.26 1.94
N GLN A 293 -4.72 13.73 1.16
CA GLN A 293 -5.54 12.59 1.55
C GLN A 293 -5.55 11.54 0.43
N LEU A 294 -5.43 10.27 0.82
CA LEU A 294 -5.62 9.11 -0.03
C LEU A 294 -6.79 8.30 0.53
N LEU A 295 -7.89 8.20 -0.21
CA LEU A 295 -9.11 7.55 0.26
C LEU A 295 -9.46 6.43 -0.72
N GLY A 296 -8.99 5.22 -0.46
CA GLY A 296 -9.12 4.10 -1.39
C GLY A 296 -7.99 3.09 -1.22
N ASP A 297 -8.19 1.94 -1.84
CA ASP A 297 -7.25 0.84 -1.90
C ASP A 297 -6.11 1.16 -2.89
N VAL A 298 -4.93 0.62 -2.61
CA VAL A 298 -3.74 0.72 -3.47
C VAL A 298 -3.35 -0.68 -3.91
N VAL A 299 -3.22 -0.89 -5.21
CA VAL A 299 -3.04 -2.21 -5.81
C VAL A 299 -1.80 -2.21 -6.70
N LEU A 300 -0.91 -3.17 -6.46
CA LEU A 300 0.13 -3.60 -7.39
C LEU A 300 -0.27 -4.98 -7.92
N GLN A 301 -0.44 -5.11 -9.23
CA GLN A 301 -0.56 -6.41 -9.91
C GLN A 301 0.68 -6.63 -10.74
N SER A 302 1.42 -7.67 -10.43
CA SER A 302 2.71 -7.98 -11.04
C SER A 302 2.70 -9.40 -11.60
N SER A 303 3.34 -9.58 -12.74
CA SER A 303 3.60 -10.88 -13.33
C SER A 303 5.09 -11.07 -13.62
N TRP A 304 5.50 -12.31 -13.85
CA TRP A 304 6.86 -12.56 -14.31
C TRP A 304 7.08 -11.87 -15.65
N ASN A 305 8.18 -11.13 -15.76
CA ASN A 305 8.67 -10.65 -17.05
C ASN A 305 8.67 -11.79 -18.07
N TYR A 306 8.32 -11.49 -19.32
CA TYR A 306 8.15 -12.47 -20.40
C TYR A 306 9.39 -13.34 -20.66
N ASN A 307 10.58 -12.79 -20.41
CA ASN A 307 11.86 -13.49 -20.52
C ASN A 307 12.27 -14.25 -19.26
N PHE A 308 11.49 -14.21 -18.18
CA PHE A 308 11.69 -14.94 -16.94
C PHE A 308 10.94 -16.29 -16.96
N TYR A 309 11.58 -17.33 -16.42
CA TYR A 309 11.12 -18.71 -16.42
C TYR A 309 11.17 -19.24 -15.00
N SER A 310 10.03 -19.22 -14.31
CA SER A 310 9.90 -19.74 -12.94
C SER A 310 10.24 -21.23 -12.83
N ASP A 311 9.94 -22.04 -13.86
CA ASP A 311 10.33 -23.46 -13.91
C ASP A 311 11.77 -23.70 -14.40
N GLY A 312 12.47 -22.62 -14.77
CA GLY A 312 13.78 -22.65 -15.41
C GLY A 312 13.79 -23.20 -16.83
N ARG A 313 14.88 -22.89 -17.53
CA ARG A 313 15.19 -23.43 -18.86
C ARG A 313 16.67 -23.77 -18.98
N LEU A 314 17.01 -24.62 -19.95
CA LEU A 314 18.41 -24.93 -20.26
C LEU A 314 19.09 -23.76 -20.96
N VAL A 315 20.32 -23.43 -20.54
CA VAL A 315 21.17 -22.45 -21.24
C VAL A 315 21.57 -23.04 -22.61
N ASP A 316 21.32 -22.32 -23.71
CA ASP A 316 21.79 -22.62 -25.08
C ASP A 316 21.53 -24.07 -25.58
N ASP A 317 20.40 -24.68 -25.26
CA ASP A 317 20.12 -26.11 -25.54
C ASP A 317 21.22 -27.06 -25.00
N SER A 318 21.97 -26.64 -23.98
CA SER A 318 22.93 -27.47 -23.25
C SER A 318 22.21 -28.55 -22.44
N THR A 319 22.93 -29.56 -21.94
CA THR A 319 22.26 -30.74 -21.34
C THR A 319 22.21 -30.73 -19.81
N THR A 320 22.77 -29.73 -19.12
CA THR A 320 22.90 -29.79 -17.64
C THR A 320 22.84 -28.46 -16.88
N VAL A 321 22.83 -27.30 -17.55
CA VAL A 321 22.82 -25.99 -16.86
C VAL A 321 21.46 -25.34 -17.07
N TYR A 322 20.78 -25.03 -15.97
CA TYR A 322 19.50 -24.33 -15.95
C TYR A 322 19.70 -22.87 -15.54
N THR A 323 18.76 -22.03 -15.95
CA THR A 323 18.65 -20.60 -15.64
C THR A 323 17.17 -20.25 -15.51
N ASN A 324 16.82 -19.31 -14.63
CA ASN A 324 15.50 -18.68 -14.58
C ASN A 324 15.32 -17.68 -15.74
N GLY A 325 16.33 -17.46 -16.58
CA GLY A 325 16.27 -16.49 -17.66
C GLY A 325 16.27 -15.07 -17.13
N GLY A 326 15.46 -14.19 -17.72
CA GLY A 326 15.36 -12.81 -17.29
C GLY A 326 16.66 -12.02 -17.45
N TRP A 327 16.78 -10.99 -16.62
CA TRP A 327 17.96 -10.16 -16.44
C TRP A 327 18.89 -10.77 -15.40
N ALA A 328 20.18 -10.53 -15.56
CA ALA A 328 21.22 -11.05 -14.67
C ALA A 328 21.28 -10.36 -13.29
N ASP A 329 20.62 -9.21 -13.16
CA ASP A 329 20.40 -8.55 -11.87
C ASP A 329 18.96 -8.88 -11.45
N ASP A 330 18.80 -9.62 -10.36
CA ASP A 330 17.53 -10.18 -9.93
C ASP A 330 16.45 -9.10 -9.80
N ASP A 331 16.83 -7.93 -9.27
CA ASP A 331 15.95 -6.78 -9.07
C ASP A 331 15.34 -6.25 -10.38
N GLN A 332 15.98 -6.47 -11.53
CA GLN A 332 15.45 -6.09 -12.85
C GLN A 332 14.32 -7.02 -13.33
N ASN A 333 14.08 -8.14 -12.64
CA ASN A 333 12.97 -9.06 -12.89
C ASN A 333 11.78 -8.83 -11.95
N VAL A 334 11.80 -7.73 -11.20
CA VAL A 334 10.85 -7.46 -10.11
C VAL A 334 10.23 -6.09 -10.31
N ASP A 335 8.89 -6.04 -10.31
CA ASP A 335 8.12 -4.80 -10.27
C ASP A 335 8.13 -4.19 -8.87
N HIS A 336 8.21 -2.87 -8.79
CA HIS A 336 8.26 -2.16 -7.51
C HIS A 336 7.16 -1.12 -7.41
N LEU A 337 6.53 -1.07 -6.23
CA LEU A 337 5.70 0.04 -5.80
C LEU A 337 6.21 0.58 -4.46
N THR A 338 6.60 1.84 -4.44
CA THR A 338 6.93 2.56 -3.20
C THR A 338 5.89 3.65 -2.94
N LEU A 339 5.14 3.53 -1.85
CA LEU A 339 4.17 4.53 -1.40
C LEU A 339 4.71 5.30 -0.19
N THR A 340 4.94 6.60 -0.36
CA THR A 340 5.41 7.50 0.71
C THR A 340 4.34 8.52 1.10
N LEU A 341 3.94 8.52 2.37
CA LEU A 341 3.00 9.47 2.96
C LEU A 341 3.75 10.47 3.85
N ASN A 342 3.53 11.76 3.64
CA ASN A 342 4.10 12.85 4.44
C ASN A 342 2.99 13.77 4.96
N ASN A 343 2.77 13.81 6.28
CA ASN A 343 1.65 14.54 6.90
C ASN A 343 0.32 14.31 6.15
N THR A 344 0.04 13.04 5.84
CA THR A 344 -1.05 12.62 4.95
C THR A 344 -1.89 11.56 5.66
N LYS A 345 -3.21 11.58 5.42
CA LYS A 345 -4.12 10.53 5.87
C LYS A 345 -4.44 9.57 4.72
N TRP A 346 -4.33 8.28 4.98
CA TRP A 346 -4.76 7.20 4.11
C TRP A 346 -5.84 6.38 4.79
N VAL A 347 -6.96 6.16 4.10
CA VAL A 347 -8.01 5.21 4.50
C VAL A 347 -8.18 4.23 3.36
N GLY A 348 -7.89 2.95 3.58
CA GLY A 348 -7.91 1.93 2.53
C GLY A 348 -7.00 0.74 2.85
N ALA A 349 -6.91 -0.20 1.92
CA ALA A 349 -6.05 -1.38 2.00
C ALA A 349 -4.94 -1.36 0.95
N ALA A 350 -3.87 -2.12 1.21
CA ALA A 350 -2.78 -2.35 0.24
C ALA A 350 -2.82 -3.79 -0.28
N PHE A 351 -2.83 -3.96 -1.60
CA PHE A 351 -2.84 -5.29 -2.23
C PHE A 351 -1.62 -5.45 -3.13
N ASN A 352 -0.71 -6.34 -2.74
CA ASN A 352 0.34 -6.87 -3.62
C ASN A 352 -0.11 -8.21 -4.23
N ASP A 353 -0.57 -8.18 -5.47
CA ASP A 353 -0.92 -9.36 -6.27
C ASP A 353 0.27 -9.73 -7.15
N SER A 354 1.23 -10.43 -6.55
CA SER A 354 2.48 -10.85 -7.20
C SER A 354 2.55 -12.36 -7.36
N GLN A 355 3.26 -12.81 -8.39
CA GLN A 355 3.59 -14.23 -8.53
C GLN A 355 4.82 -14.55 -7.66
N SER A 356 4.82 -15.70 -6.99
CA SER A 356 5.97 -16.18 -6.22
C SER A 356 6.52 -17.48 -6.79
N MET A 357 7.80 -17.74 -6.52
CA MET A 357 8.44 -19.01 -6.83
C MET A 357 9.27 -19.52 -5.66
N ASP A 358 9.36 -20.86 -5.59
CA ASP A 358 9.93 -21.57 -4.46
C ASP A 358 11.46 -21.70 -4.57
N PRO A 359 12.21 -21.75 -3.45
CA PRO A 359 13.67 -21.93 -3.47
C PRO A 359 14.18 -23.15 -4.25
N VAL A 360 13.36 -24.20 -4.40
CA VAL A 360 13.71 -25.38 -5.20
C VAL A 360 13.82 -25.09 -6.70
N GLN A 361 13.21 -23.99 -7.16
CA GLN A 361 13.22 -23.49 -8.53
C GLN A 361 14.26 -22.37 -8.75
N PHE A 362 15.07 -22.04 -7.73
CA PHE A 362 16.14 -21.05 -7.87
C PHE A 362 17.33 -21.68 -8.58
N TYR A 363 17.64 -21.20 -9.79
CA TYR A 363 18.80 -21.62 -10.57
C TYR A 363 19.92 -20.59 -10.54
N ASP A 364 19.58 -19.32 -10.69
CA ASP A 364 20.52 -18.19 -10.78
C ASP A 364 19.97 -16.88 -10.22
N VAL A 365 19.00 -16.96 -9.29
CA VAL A 365 18.43 -15.83 -8.55
C VAL A 365 18.41 -16.11 -7.04
N ASP A 366 18.37 -15.05 -6.24
CA ASP A 366 18.23 -15.09 -4.78
C ASP A 366 16.81 -14.67 -4.34
N ALA A 367 16.39 -15.06 -3.13
CA ALA A 367 15.09 -14.65 -2.58
C ALA A 367 15.04 -13.12 -2.37
N ASN A 368 13.85 -12.54 -2.58
CA ASN A 368 13.61 -11.09 -2.41
C ASN A 368 12.47 -10.76 -1.43
N SER A 369 11.72 -11.75 -0.95
CA SER A 369 10.58 -11.55 -0.04
C SER A 369 10.33 -12.82 0.80
N LEU A 370 9.45 -12.74 1.79
CA LEU A 370 8.99 -13.87 2.58
C LEU A 370 7.57 -14.29 2.15
N ASP A 371 7.35 -15.60 2.07
CA ASP A 371 6.02 -16.17 1.83
C ASP A 371 5.31 -16.30 3.20
N PRO A 372 4.25 -15.52 3.46
CA PRO A 372 3.52 -15.60 4.72
C PRO A 372 2.85 -16.96 4.94
N ASP A 373 2.53 -17.69 3.86
CA ASP A 373 1.85 -18.98 3.89
C ASP A 373 2.73 -20.10 3.28
N SER A 374 4.05 -20.08 3.56
CA SER A 374 5.02 -20.99 2.94
C SER A 374 4.52 -22.43 2.84
N THR A 375 4.21 -22.84 1.60
CA THR A 375 3.75 -24.21 1.28
C THR A 375 4.92 -25.14 0.94
N ASN A 376 6.15 -24.65 1.05
CA ASN A 376 7.34 -25.41 0.78
C ASN A 376 7.69 -26.31 1.93
N TYR A 377 7.73 -27.60 1.67
CA TYR A 377 8.16 -28.57 2.67
C TYR A 377 9.49 -29.21 2.26
N ASP A 378 10.39 -29.39 3.22
CA ASP A 378 11.57 -30.21 3.02
C ASP A 378 11.19 -31.68 2.75
N ALA A 379 12.18 -32.53 2.48
CA ALA A 379 11.95 -33.96 2.20
C ALA A 379 11.26 -34.73 3.35
N TRP A 380 11.10 -34.12 4.53
CA TRP A 380 10.40 -34.65 5.69
C TRP A 380 8.99 -34.07 5.88
N GLY A 381 8.52 -33.18 4.99
CA GLY A 381 7.19 -32.59 5.10
C GLY A 381 7.13 -31.45 6.12
N ARG A 382 8.26 -30.80 6.43
CA ARG A 382 8.33 -29.63 7.33
C ARG A 382 8.54 -28.36 6.53
N VAL A 383 7.92 -27.26 6.93
CA VAL A 383 8.07 -25.98 6.21
C VAL A 383 9.57 -25.65 6.09
N ASN A 384 10.04 -25.55 4.85
CA ASN A 384 11.40 -25.18 4.49
C ASN A 384 11.40 -23.66 4.25
N SER A 385 12.43 -22.97 4.76
CA SER A 385 12.51 -21.50 4.93
C SER A 385 11.54 -20.67 4.07
N ALA A 386 10.79 -19.78 4.72
CA ALA A 386 9.82 -18.85 4.12
C ALA A 386 10.38 -17.86 3.08
N ALA A 387 11.63 -18.01 2.63
CA ALA A 387 12.21 -17.16 1.59
C ALA A 387 11.61 -17.52 0.22
N SER A 388 11.09 -16.52 -0.49
CA SER A 388 10.54 -16.65 -1.83
C SER A 388 11.16 -15.62 -2.77
N PHE A 389 11.03 -15.86 -4.08
CA PHE A 389 11.24 -14.81 -5.07
C PHE A 389 9.88 -14.42 -5.62
N GLN A 390 9.52 -13.15 -5.51
CA GLN A 390 8.26 -12.58 -5.96
C GLN A 390 8.48 -11.68 -7.18
N SER A 391 7.49 -11.65 -8.08
CA SER A 391 7.51 -10.78 -9.25
C SER A 391 7.30 -9.31 -8.90
N GLY A 392 6.67 -9.00 -7.76
CA GLY A 392 6.33 -7.65 -7.35
C GLY A 392 6.56 -7.39 -5.87
N ILE A 393 7.08 -6.20 -5.55
CA ILE A 393 7.37 -5.74 -4.19
C ILE A 393 6.61 -4.44 -3.94
N PHE A 394 5.90 -4.37 -2.81
CA PHE A 394 5.13 -3.18 -2.41
C PHE A 394 5.58 -2.68 -1.03
N ASP A 395 6.27 -1.54 -1.00
CA ASP A 395 6.73 -0.87 0.21
C ASP A 395 5.90 0.35 0.58
N VAL A 396 5.68 0.53 1.88
CA VAL A 396 4.93 1.66 2.46
C VAL A 396 5.76 2.41 3.51
N SER A 397 5.82 3.74 3.38
CA SER A 397 6.46 4.62 4.36
C SER A 397 5.54 5.75 4.82
N LEU A 398 5.27 5.83 6.12
CA LEU A 398 4.54 6.91 6.77
C LEU A 398 5.49 7.84 7.49
N ASN A 399 5.40 9.14 7.21
CA ASN A 399 6.29 10.15 7.77
C ASN A 399 5.54 11.39 8.24
N ASN A 400 6.17 12.12 9.17
CA ASN A 400 5.76 13.46 9.61
C ASN A 400 4.32 13.55 10.13
N GLY A 401 3.88 12.58 10.94
CA GLY A 401 2.52 12.54 11.47
C GLY A 401 1.48 12.06 10.46
N SER A 402 1.87 11.20 9.52
CA SER A 402 0.91 10.54 8.62
C SER A 402 0.10 9.49 9.37
N GLU A 403 -1.07 9.16 8.85
CA GLU A 403 -2.02 8.22 9.45
C GLU A 403 -2.51 7.27 8.37
N TRP A 404 -2.49 5.96 8.65
CA TRP A 404 -3.10 4.93 7.81
C TRP A 404 -4.14 4.15 8.62
N ASP A 405 -5.39 4.26 8.22
CA ASP A 405 -6.51 3.46 8.73
C ASP A 405 -6.76 2.31 7.75
N THR A 406 -6.44 1.07 8.15
CA THR A 406 -6.71 -0.10 7.32
C THR A 406 -8.20 -0.39 7.29
N THR A 407 -8.72 -0.80 6.13
CA THR A 407 -10.15 -1.13 5.97
C THR A 407 -10.39 -2.61 5.68
N LYS A 408 -9.39 -3.30 5.12
CA LYS A 408 -9.44 -4.70 4.68
C LYS A 408 -8.09 -5.37 4.90
N THR A 409 -7.94 -6.62 4.44
CA THR A 409 -6.65 -7.30 4.37
C THR A 409 -5.66 -6.51 3.53
N SER A 410 -4.50 -6.23 4.10
CA SER A 410 -3.37 -5.59 3.44
C SER A 410 -2.17 -6.52 3.41
N VAL A 411 -1.53 -6.63 2.24
CA VAL A 411 -0.31 -7.43 2.03
C VAL A 411 0.71 -6.55 1.32
N ILE A 412 1.83 -6.33 2.00
CA ILE A 412 2.96 -5.51 1.55
C ILE A 412 4.26 -6.22 1.91
N ASP A 413 5.39 -5.71 1.45
CA ASP A 413 6.71 -6.26 1.78
C ASP A 413 7.28 -5.58 3.02
N THR A 414 7.53 -4.26 2.95
CA THR A 414 8.04 -3.49 4.09
C THR A 414 7.12 -2.34 4.50
N LEU A 415 6.94 -2.17 5.82
CA LEU A 415 6.29 -1.02 6.43
C LEU A 415 7.23 -0.23 7.33
N ALA A 416 7.42 1.06 7.03
CA ALA A 416 8.16 2.00 7.87
C ALA A 416 7.26 3.13 8.40
N VAL A 417 7.04 3.19 9.72
CA VAL A 417 6.21 4.20 10.39
C VAL A 417 7.08 5.16 11.20
N ASN A 418 7.25 6.39 10.71
CA ASN A 418 8.26 7.33 11.20
C ASN A 418 7.68 8.66 11.69
N SER A 419 8.43 9.32 12.57
CA SER A 419 8.25 10.75 12.91
C SER A 419 6.84 11.08 13.43
N GLY A 420 6.36 10.30 14.39
CA GLY A 420 5.05 10.49 15.03
C GLY A 420 3.87 10.09 14.16
N SER A 421 4.11 9.25 13.15
CA SER A 421 3.05 8.71 12.29
C SER A 421 2.36 7.52 12.95
N GLN A 422 1.20 7.14 12.44
CA GLN A 422 0.32 6.15 13.05
C GLN A 422 -0.26 5.19 12.01
N VAL A 423 -0.36 3.92 12.39
CA VAL A 423 -1.15 2.91 11.67
C VAL A 423 -2.23 2.40 12.62
N ASP A 424 -3.49 2.44 12.18
CA ASP A 424 -4.64 1.92 12.89
C ASP A 424 -5.17 0.69 12.15
N VAL A 425 -4.92 -0.49 12.71
CA VAL A 425 -5.40 -1.75 12.17
C VAL A 425 -6.83 -1.97 12.66
N ALA A 426 -7.81 -1.67 11.81
CA ALA A 426 -9.23 -1.67 12.17
C ALA A 426 -9.82 -3.07 12.38
N ASN A 427 -11.04 -3.12 12.95
CA ASN A 427 -11.76 -4.37 13.19
C ASN A 427 -12.06 -5.12 11.89
N GLY A 428 -11.65 -6.39 11.83
CA GLY A 428 -11.85 -7.25 10.67
C GLY A 428 -10.88 -6.98 9.52
N SER A 429 -9.87 -6.14 9.73
CA SER A 429 -8.78 -5.89 8.78
C SER A 429 -7.51 -6.61 9.23
N SER A 430 -6.61 -6.86 8.28
CA SER A 430 -5.31 -7.46 8.56
C SER A 430 -4.18 -6.73 7.86
N LEU A 431 -2.98 -6.82 8.41
CA LEU A 431 -1.77 -6.27 7.82
C LEU A 431 -0.65 -7.31 7.88
N THR A 432 -0.22 -7.78 6.72
CA THR A 432 0.89 -8.72 6.55
C THR A 432 2.06 -8.02 5.87
N ALA A 433 3.26 -8.14 6.44
CA ALA A 433 4.49 -7.58 5.90
C ALA A 433 5.72 -8.39 6.33
N ASP A 434 6.75 -8.51 5.50
CA ASP A 434 8.03 -9.12 5.91
C ASP A 434 8.60 -8.39 7.11
N THR A 435 8.64 -7.06 7.05
CA THR A 435 9.17 -6.24 8.13
C THR A 435 8.31 -5.03 8.44
N ILE A 436 8.15 -4.77 9.75
CA ILE A 436 7.45 -3.59 10.26
C ILE A 436 8.38 -2.85 11.21
N THR A 437 8.63 -1.57 10.94
CA THR A 437 9.47 -0.72 11.80
C THR A 437 8.75 0.54 12.22
N LEU A 438 8.65 0.79 13.53
CA LEU A 438 8.16 2.04 14.11
C LEU A 438 9.30 2.84 14.71
N ASN A 439 9.41 4.12 14.35
CA ASN A 439 10.47 5.01 14.80
C ASN A 439 9.99 6.45 15.06
N GLY A 440 10.63 7.15 15.99
CA GLY A 440 10.44 8.59 16.18
C GLY A 440 9.12 8.96 16.83
N GLY A 441 8.68 8.18 17.83
CA GLY A 441 7.43 8.40 18.55
C GLY A 441 6.18 8.01 17.77
N SER A 442 6.31 7.08 16.82
CA SER A 442 5.21 6.57 16.00
C SER A 442 4.33 5.58 16.77
N ALA A 443 3.16 5.25 16.21
CA ALA A 443 2.23 4.31 16.81
C ALA A 443 1.72 3.27 15.81
N MET A 444 1.46 2.06 16.31
CA MET A 444 0.60 1.08 15.65
C MET A 444 -0.45 0.65 16.67
N ASN A 445 -1.72 0.81 16.34
CA ASN A 445 -2.82 0.40 17.19
C ASN A 445 -3.56 -0.74 16.51
N ILE A 446 -3.59 -1.90 17.15
CA ILE A 446 -4.31 -3.08 16.68
C ILE A 446 -5.67 -3.08 17.39
N GLY A 447 -6.72 -2.75 16.64
CA GLY A 447 -8.10 -2.69 17.12
C GLY A 447 -8.71 -4.08 17.35
N GLU A 448 -9.89 -4.13 17.98
CA GLU A 448 -10.65 -5.38 18.20
C GLU A 448 -10.83 -6.16 16.89
N GLY A 449 -10.38 -7.42 16.83
CA GLY A 449 -10.46 -8.24 15.61
C GLY A 449 -9.54 -7.80 14.45
N GLY A 450 -8.62 -6.86 14.70
CA GLY A 450 -7.51 -6.56 13.79
C GLY A 450 -6.39 -7.59 13.96
N TYR A 451 -5.67 -7.88 12.87
CA TYR A 451 -4.58 -8.87 12.85
C TYR A 451 -3.33 -8.27 12.18
N VAL A 452 -2.17 -8.46 12.80
CA VAL A 452 -0.88 -8.08 12.21
C VAL A 452 0.04 -9.28 12.16
N ASP A 453 0.68 -9.48 11.02
CA ASP A 453 1.58 -10.59 10.74
C ASP A 453 2.87 -10.08 10.12
N THR A 454 4.01 -10.46 10.71
CA THR A 454 5.31 -10.08 10.16
C THR A 454 6.43 -11.03 10.53
N ASP A 455 7.53 -11.08 9.79
CA ASP A 455 8.70 -11.82 10.26
C ASP A 455 9.42 -11.04 11.36
N HIS A 456 9.61 -9.73 11.17
CA HIS A 456 10.29 -8.86 12.13
C HIS A 456 9.53 -7.57 12.41
N LEU A 457 9.10 -7.42 13.66
CA LEU A 457 8.59 -6.16 14.21
C LEU A 457 9.67 -5.44 15.02
N THR A 458 9.97 -4.19 14.66
CA THR A 458 10.87 -3.31 15.44
C THR A 458 10.11 -2.10 16.00
N VAL A 459 10.07 -1.97 17.32
CA VAL A 459 9.50 -0.83 18.05
C VAL A 459 10.62 0.01 18.65
N ASP A 460 10.94 1.11 17.96
CA ASP A 460 12.12 1.92 18.24
C ASP A 460 11.78 3.36 18.64
N THR A 461 12.73 4.05 19.29
CA THR A 461 12.75 5.49 19.54
C THR A 461 11.40 6.04 20.02
N PHE A 462 10.99 5.60 21.21
CA PHE A 462 9.74 6.02 21.87
C PHE A 462 8.44 5.73 21.12
N SER A 463 8.47 4.87 20.11
CA SER A 463 7.27 4.42 19.42
C SER A 463 6.49 3.40 20.24
N THR A 464 5.21 3.20 19.93
CA THR A 464 4.33 2.31 20.70
C THR A 464 3.53 1.39 19.79
N VAL A 465 3.50 0.10 20.13
CA VAL A 465 2.52 -0.85 19.60
C VAL A 465 1.50 -1.11 20.70
N THR A 466 0.24 -0.87 20.41
CA THR A 466 -0.86 -1.00 21.37
C THR A 466 -1.88 -2.01 20.85
N LEU A 467 -2.24 -2.98 21.69
CA LEU A 467 -3.27 -3.96 21.38
C LEU A 467 -4.54 -3.60 22.18
N ALA A 468 -5.66 -3.39 21.48
CA ALA A 468 -6.93 -2.93 22.07
C ALA A 468 -7.61 -3.97 23.00
N ASP A 469 -8.86 -3.70 23.39
CA ASP A 469 -9.69 -4.64 24.16
C ASP A 469 -10.18 -5.79 23.25
N ASP A 470 -10.32 -7.00 23.79
CA ASP A 470 -10.89 -8.17 23.10
C ASP A 470 -10.25 -8.51 21.73
N VAL A 471 -8.95 -8.23 21.52
CA VAL A 471 -8.31 -8.48 20.21
C VAL A 471 -8.24 -9.98 19.88
N SER A 472 -7.97 -10.81 20.89
CA SER A 472 -8.11 -12.26 20.78
C SER A 472 -9.54 -12.66 21.14
N SER A 473 -10.46 -12.60 20.18
CA SER A 473 -11.75 -13.27 20.39
C SER A 473 -11.48 -14.78 20.60
N ALA A 474 -12.29 -15.48 21.40
CA ALA A 474 -12.12 -16.92 21.69
C ALA A 474 -12.19 -17.87 20.45
N TRP A 475 -12.18 -17.32 19.23
CA TRP A 475 -12.38 -17.99 17.96
C TRP A 475 -11.41 -17.55 16.84
N SER A 476 -10.43 -16.67 17.10
CA SER A 476 -9.52 -16.10 16.09
C SER A 476 -8.04 -16.21 16.48
N ASP A 477 -7.18 -16.11 15.47
CA ASP A 477 -5.71 -16.11 15.54
C ASP A 477 -5.17 -15.00 16.47
N ASP A 478 -3.92 -15.13 16.93
CA ASP A 478 -3.22 -14.14 17.77
C ASP A 478 -3.26 -12.74 17.12
N ALA A 479 -3.49 -11.68 17.89
CA ALA A 479 -3.65 -10.33 17.34
C ALA A 479 -2.39 -9.79 16.64
N LEU A 480 -1.23 -10.24 17.09
CA LEU A 480 0.07 -9.90 16.54
C LEU A 480 0.90 -11.18 16.45
N TYR A 481 1.16 -11.64 15.23
CA TYR A 481 2.16 -12.65 14.96
C TYR A 481 3.46 -11.96 14.53
N ALA A 482 4.58 -12.31 15.16
CA ALA A 482 5.89 -11.99 14.62
C ALA A 482 6.97 -12.98 15.03
N ASN A 483 7.76 -13.51 14.08
CA ASN A 483 8.86 -14.42 14.45
C ASN A 483 9.82 -13.75 15.45
N THR A 484 10.17 -12.48 15.21
CA THR A 484 10.95 -11.68 16.15
C THR A 484 10.32 -10.31 16.41
N ILE A 485 10.15 -9.98 17.69
CA ILE A 485 9.79 -8.64 18.14
C ILE A 485 11.01 -7.99 18.82
N THR A 486 11.50 -6.89 18.26
CA THR A 486 12.54 -6.05 18.88
C THR A 486 11.93 -4.80 19.47
N VAL A 487 12.12 -4.57 20.77
CA VAL A 487 11.70 -3.33 21.45
C VAL A 487 12.92 -2.64 22.03
N THR A 488 13.20 -1.41 21.59
CA THR A 488 14.44 -0.70 21.91
C THR A 488 14.31 0.83 21.94
N HIS A 489 15.36 1.53 22.38
CA HIS A 489 15.47 3.00 22.51
C HIS A 489 14.22 3.70 23.09
N GLY A 490 13.58 3.11 24.09
CA GLY A 490 12.39 3.68 24.74
C GLY A 490 11.07 3.35 24.05
N GLY A 491 11.08 2.55 22.98
CA GLY A 491 9.89 1.96 22.38
C GLY A 491 9.11 1.10 23.38
N MET A 492 7.82 0.90 23.11
CA MET A 492 6.91 0.21 24.03
C MET A 492 6.00 -0.78 23.29
N LEU A 493 6.01 -2.03 23.74
CA LEU A 493 5.00 -3.03 23.40
C LEU A 493 4.00 -3.09 24.56
N ASP A 494 2.74 -2.72 24.31
CA ASP A 494 1.73 -2.47 25.33
C ASP A 494 0.55 -3.45 25.25
N ILE A 495 0.46 -4.36 26.24
CA ILE A 495 -0.64 -5.32 26.40
C ILE A 495 -1.66 -4.72 27.37
N GLN A 496 -2.74 -4.13 26.85
CA GLN A 496 -3.73 -3.42 27.68
C GLN A 496 -4.39 -4.31 28.76
N THR A 497 -4.81 -3.68 29.87
CA THR A 497 -5.25 -4.30 31.16
C THR A 497 -6.45 -5.25 31.12
N ASN A 498 -7.18 -5.28 30.01
CA ASN A 498 -8.44 -5.99 29.84
C ASN A 498 -8.30 -7.32 29.10
N ASN A 499 -7.11 -7.65 28.56
CA ASN A 499 -6.78 -8.94 27.94
C ASN A 499 -6.61 -10.10 28.95
N THR A 500 -7.39 -10.10 30.02
CA THR A 500 -7.27 -10.99 31.19
C THR A 500 -7.65 -12.46 30.94
N ASN A 501 -8.13 -12.82 29.74
CA ASN A 501 -8.49 -14.19 29.35
C ASN A 501 -7.97 -14.59 27.96
N ALA A 502 -7.09 -13.78 27.36
CA ALA A 502 -6.42 -14.14 26.12
C ALA A 502 -5.30 -15.14 26.47
N ASP A 503 -5.43 -16.40 26.04
CA ASP A 503 -4.38 -17.41 26.29
C ASP A 503 -3.05 -17.02 25.60
N SER A 504 -3.13 -16.20 24.55
CA SER A 504 -2.02 -15.52 23.88
C SER A 504 -2.57 -14.30 23.13
N VAL A 505 -1.88 -13.15 23.19
CA VAL A 505 -2.22 -11.92 22.43
C VAL A 505 -1.15 -11.63 21.38
N ILE A 506 0.07 -12.07 21.64
CA ILE A 506 1.19 -12.02 20.69
C ILE A 506 1.72 -13.43 20.52
N ASP A 507 1.93 -13.85 19.28
CA ASP A 507 2.69 -15.05 18.95
C ASP A 507 4.06 -14.62 18.45
N THR A 508 5.11 -15.12 19.09
CA THR A 508 6.48 -14.78 18.72
C THR A 508 7.47 -15.82 19.19
N ASP A 509 8.50 -16.10 18.40
CA ASP A 509 9.60 -16.96 18.84
C ASP A 509 10.53 -16.22 19.79
N THR A 510 10.81 -14.95 19.50
CA THR A 510 11.80 -14.16 20.24
C THR A 510 11.31 -12.73 20.52
N LEU A 511 11.27 -12.36 21.79
CA LEU A 511 11.14 -10.98 22.23
C LEU A 511 12.52 -10.43 22.62
N GLU A 512 13.14 -9.66 21.71
CA GLU A 512 14.36 -8.91 21.98
C GLU A 512 14.01 -7.58 22.68
N LEU A 513 14.24 -7.53 23.99
CA LEU A 513 13.93 -6.38 24.83
C LEU A 513 15.22 -5.72 25.30
N THR A 514 15.67 -4.71 24.56
CA THR A 514 17.02 -4.15 24.69
C THR A 514 17.03 -2.64 24.82
N SER A 515 18.20 -2.05 25.08
CA SER A 515 18.38 -0.61 25.17
C SER A 515 19.33 -0.08 24.11
N SER A 516 19.39 1.25 24.00
CA SER A 516 20.48 1.90 23.27
C SER A 516 21.85 1.41 23.75
N ASN A 517 22.77 1.30 22.80
CA ASN A 517 24.17 0.99 23.02
C ASN A 517 24.96 2.14 23.67
N VAL A 518 24.40 3.35 23.70
CA VAL A 518 25.05 4.53 24.26
C VAL A 518 24.06 5.33 25.11
N ALA A 519 24.51 5.83 26.25
CA ALA A 519 23.74 6.78 27.03
C ALA A 519 23.64 8.13 26.29
N ASP A 520 22.53 8.84 26.45
CA ASP A 520 22.40 10.19 25.91
C ASP A 520 23.42 11.17 26.53
N ASN A 521 23.44 12.42 26.06
CA ASN A 521 24.32 13.46 26.60
C ASN A 521 24.10 13.77 28.09
N ASN A 522 22.99 13.30 28.67
CA ASN A 522 22.61 13.44 30.06
C ASN A 522 22.92 12.18 30.90
N GLY A 523 23.46 11.12 30.28
CA GLY A 523 23.78 9.85 30.92
C GLY A 523 22.58 8.92 31.10
N ASN A 524 21.45 9.19 30.43
CA ASN A 524 20.27 8.32 30.45
C ASN A 524 20.41 7.20 29.43
N VAL A 525 20.01 5.99 29.81
CA VAL A 525 19.86 4.85 28.90
C VAL A 525 18.37 4.59 28.71
N TYR A 526 17.92 4.70 27.45
CA TYR A 526 16.55 4.41 27.05
C TYR A 526 16.47 2.94 26.62
N ALA A 527 15.67 2.19 27.38
CA ALA A 527 15.42 0.78 27.17
C ALA A 527 14.03 0.60 26.56
N GLY A 528 13.88 -0.40 25.70
CA GLY A 528 12.58 -0.90 25.30
C GLY A 528 11.76 -1.34 26.51
N VAL A 529 10.45 -1.18 26.40
CA VAL A 529 9.49 -1.45 27.47
C VAL A 529 8.48 -2.49 26.98
N PHE A 530 8.41 -3.63 27.66
CA PHE A 530 7.28 -4.54 27.54
C PHE A 530 6.34 -4.30 28.70
N ASN A 531 5.13 -3.82 28.43
CA ASN A 531 4.17 -3.43 29.46
C ASN A 531 2.96 -4.38 29.47
N ILE A 532 2.77 -5.09 30.58
CA ILE A 532 1.64 -6.01 30.77
C ILE A 532 0.57 -5.46 31.72
N HIS A 533 0.78 -4.25 32.27
CA HIS A 533 -0.10 -3.66 33.27
C HIS A 533 -0.51 -4.65 34.39
N SER A 534 -1.81 -4.88 34.63
CA SER A 534 -2.34 -5.78 35.67
C SER A 534 -2.59 -7.21 35.16
N ASN A 535 -2.15 -7.57 33.95
CA ASN A 535 -2.40 -8.89 33.40
C ASN A 535 -1.58 -9.98 34.11
N ASP A 536 -2.13 -11.19 34.16
CA ASP A 536 -1.37 -12.41 34.40
C ASP A 536 -1.01 -12.99 33.02
N TYR A 537 0.15 -12.56 32.51
CA TYR A 537 0.56 -12.80 31.14
C TYR A 537 1.54 -13.96 31.05
N THR A 538 1.34 -14.86 30.09
CA THR A 538 2.29 -15.93 29.77
C THR A 538 2.95 -15.62 28.44
N LEU A 539 4.26 -15.40 28.46
CA LEU A 539 5.11 -15.26 27.28
C LEU A 539 5.64 -16.64 26.88
N ASN A 540 5.13 -17.19 25.78
CA ASN A 540 5.61 -18.44 25.18
C ASN A 540 6.69 -18.15 24.12
N ALA A 541 7.67 -17.31 24.48
CA ALA A 541 8.74 -16.87 23.60
C ALA A 541 10.04 -16.75 24.38
N ASP A 542 11.17 -16.78 23.67
CA ASP A 542 12.47 -16.48 24.25
C ASP A 542 12.58 -14.99 24.55
N LEU A 543 12.87 -14.64 25.81
CA LEU A 543 13.12 -13.26 26.22
C LEU A 543 14.62 -12.97 26.20
N VAL A 544 15.08 -12.24 25.18
CA VAL A 544 16.51 -12.06 24.93
C VAL A 544 16.97 -10.61 25.08
N ASN A 545 18.20 -10.48 25.59
CA ASN A 545 18.90 -9.21 25.66
C ASN A 545 20.41 -9.45 25.66
N ASP A 546 21.08 -9.01 24.60
CA ASP A 546 22.52 -9.17 24.39
C ASP A 546 23.40 -8.19 25.19
N ARG A 547 22.77 -7.30 25.97
CA ARG A 547 23.44 -6.23 26.73
C ARG A 547 23.87 -6.67 28.12
N THR A 548 25.00 -6.13 28.58
CA THR A 548 25.53 -6.34 29.93
C THR A 548 25.09 -5.25 30.89
N TRP A 549 25.00 -5.55 32.19
CA TRP A 549 24.79 -4.55 33.24
C TRP A 549 26.09 -3.81 33.65
N ASP A 550 27.25 -4.23 33.12
CA ASP A 550 28.53 -3.56 33.38
C ASP A 550 28.63 -2.25 32.59
N THR A 551 28.38 -1.14 33.29
CA THR A 551 28.48 0.25 32.77
C THR A 551 29.84 0.62 32.15
N THR A 552 30.86 -0.21 32.33
CA THR A 552 32.19 0.00 31.73
C THR A 552 32.37 -0.68 30.37
N GLN A 553 31.48 -1.61 30.01
CA GLN A 553 31.52 -2.29 28.72
C GLN A 553 30.80 -1.48 27.64
N ALA A 554 31.24 -1.66 26.39
CA ALA A 554 30.62 -1.00 25.24
C ALA A 554 29.20 -1.51 24.94
N ASN A 555 28.82 -2.70 25.40
CA ASN A 555 27.48 -3.28 25.27
C ASN A 555 26.65 -3.14 26.56
N TYR A 556 26.91 -2.11 27.38
CA TYR A 556 26.07 -1.83 28.55
C TYR A 556 24.61 -1.56 28.16
N GLY A 557 23.65 -2.17 28.88
CA GLY A 557 22.23 -1.99 28.61
C GLY A 557 21.31 -2.90 29.42
N TYR A 558 20.00 -2.72 29.25
CA TYR A 558 18.95 -3.54 29.88
C TYR A 558 17.61 -3.37 29.14
N GLY A 559 16.72 -4.35 29.27
CA GLY A 559 15.30 -4.22 28.90
C GLY A 559 14.44 -3.78 30.09
N VAL A 560 13.21 -3.34 29.85
CA VAL A 560 12.26 -2.99 30.93
C VAL A 560 10.97 -3.80 30.81
N VAL A 561 10.66 -4.57 31.84
CA VAL A 561 9.31 -5.16 32.02
C VAL A 561 8.51 -4.24 32.93
N ALA A 562 7.40 -3.71 32.43
CA ALA A 562 6.50 -2.83 33.16
C ALA A 562 5.20 -3.58 33.52
N MET A 563 4.72 -3.38 34.75
CA MET A 563 3.50 -4.01 35.25
C MET A 563 2.94 -3.22 36.45
N ASN A 564 1.67 -3.44 36.76
CA ASN A 564 1.05 -3.02 38.00
C ASN A 564 1.43 -3.97 39.15
N SER A 565 1.18 -3.58 40.39
CA SER A 565 1.53 -4.40 41.58
C SER A 565 0.79 -5.75 41.65
N ASP A 566 -0.30 -5.87 40.90
CA ASP A 566 -1.15 -7.06 40.77
C ASP A 566 -0.96 -7.81 39.45
N GLY A 567 -0.06 -7.34 38.56
CA GLY A 567 0.33 -8.07 37.36
C GLY A 567 1.34 -9.17 37.67
N HIS A 568 1.41 -10.15 36.77
CA HIS A 568 2.32 -11.29 36.84
C HIS A 568 2.76 -11.68 35.43
N LEU A 569 4.06 -11.98 35.26
CA LEU A 569 4.62 -12.45 33.99
C LEU A 569 5.21 -13.84 34.17
N THR A 570 4.70 -14.80 33.42
CA THR A 570 5.35 -16.10 33.23
C THR A 570 6.12 -16.09 31.92
N ILE A 571 7.37 -16.54 31.92
CA ILE A 571 8.20 -16.73 30.71
C ILE A 571 8.46 -18.22 30.56
N ASN A 572 7.92 -18.80 29.49
CA ASN A 572 8.11 -20.23 29.19
C ASN A 572 9.28 -20.49 28.24
N GLY A 573 9.71 -19.49 27.46
CA GLY A 573 10.59 -19.72 26.30
C GLY A 573 9.78 -20.28 25.13
N ASN A 574 10.36 -20.27 23.93
CA ASN A 574 9.71 -20.85 22.76
C ASN A 574 9.77 -22.39 22.73
N GLY A 575 10.50 -23.00 23.68
CA GLY A 575 10.57 -24.43 23.97
C GLY A 575 10.38 -25.30 22.72
N ASP A 576 11.40 -25.36 21.86
CA ASP A 576 11.41 -25.95 20.52
C ASP A 576 10.41 -27.12 20.36
N ILE A 577 9.20 -26.83 19.88
CA ILE A 577 8.16 -27.84 19.61
C ILE A 577 8.61 -28.73 18.42
N ASN A 578 9.66 -28.34 17.68
CA ASN A 578 10.03 -28.91 16.40
C ASN A 578 11.50 -29.37 16.26
N ASN A 579 12.16 -29.79 17.34
CA ASN A 579 13.39 -30.58 17.24
C ASN A 579 13.18 -32.07 17.56
N GLY A 580 12.47 -32.76 16.67
CA GLY A 580 12.89 -34.09 16.17
C GLY A 580 13.14 -35.27 17.12
N ASP A 581 12.82 -35.20 18.40
CA ASP A 581 12.69 -36.35 19.31
C ASP A 581 11.57 -36.05 20.32
N GLU A 582 10.34 -36.35 19.92
CA GLU A 582 9.12 -36.15 20.71
C GLU A 582 9.15 -36.84 22.09
N ALA A 583 8.42 -36.22 23.03
CA ALA A 583 7.89 -36.69 24.32
C ALA A 583 8.63 -36.26 25.60
N ASP A 584 8.45 -35.00 26.03
CA ASP A 584 8.35 -34.71 27.47
C ASP A 584 7.56 -33.42 27.77
N ALA A 585 6.63 -33.51 28.73
CA ALA A 585 6.03 -32.37 29.41
C ALA A 585 6.93 -31.85 30.55
N SER A 586 8.23 -32.08 30.45
CA SER A 586 9.26 -31.54 31.32
C SER A 586 10.59 -31.42 30.55
N SER A 587 10.79 -30.29 29.88
CA SER A 587 12.12 -29.91 29.40
C SER A 587 13.05 -29.73 30.62
N THR A 588 13.79 -30.78 30.98
CA THR A 588 14.92 -30.71 31.92
C THR A 588 16.27 -30.80 31.21
N THR A 589 16.25 -30.91 29.88
CA THR A 589 17.41 -30.96 28.98
C THR A 589 17.10 -30.33 27.62
N ASP A 590 16.50 -29.15 27.62
CA ASP A 590 16.64 -28.24 26.49
C ASP A 590 17.90 -27.37 26.72
N ASN A 591 18.75 -27.24 25.71
CA ASN A 591 19.92 -26.35 25.74
C ASN A 591 19.55 -24.93 25.27
N VAL A 592 18.30 -24.69 24.87
CA VAL A 592 17.73 -23.37 24.58
C VAL A 592 17.32 -22.72 25.91
N VAL A 593 17.57 -21.42 26.03
CA VAL A 593 17.42 -20.67 27.28
C VAL A 593 16.24 -19.71 27.14
N ALA A 594 15.17 -19.92 27.91
CA ALA A 594 13.92 -19.18 27.81
C ALA A 594 14.06 -17.67 28.09
N ALA A 595 15.05 -17.29 28.90
CA ALA A 595 15.36 -15.89 29.14
C ALA A 595 16.85 -15.67 29.36
N THR A 596 17.42 -14.72 28.61
CA THR A 596 18.82 -14.32 28.72
C THR A 596 18.99 -12.81 28.85
N GLY A 597 20.04 -12.37 29.57
CA GLY A 597 20.40 -10.95 29.65
C GLY A 597 19.93 -10.20 30.90
N ASN A 598 19.77 -8.88 30.82
CA ASN A 598 19.54 -8.01 31.98
C ASN A 598 18.26 -7.18 31.85
N TYR A 599 17.39 -7.22 32.87
CA TYR A 599 16.09 -6.57 32.85
C TYR A 599 15.84 -5.74 34.11
N LYS A 600 15.11 -4.65 33.92
CA LYS A 600 14.53 -3.86 35.01
C LYS A 600 13.03 -4.09 35.07
N VAL A 601 12.52 -4.34 36.27
CA VAL A 601 11.08 -4.42 36.54
C VAL A 601 10.60 -3.06 37.03
N ARG A 602 9.72 -2.43 36.26
CA ARG A 602 9.06 -1.16 36.60
C ARG A 602 7.66 -1.46 37.12
N ILE A 603 7.42 -1.16 38.40
CA ILE A 603 6.09 -1.27 39.00
C ILE A 603 5.40 0.08 38.92
N ASP A 604 4.42 0.14 38.02
CA ASP A 604 3.48 1.23 37.93
C ASP A 604 2.33 0.91 38.93
N ASN A 605 1.71 1.91 39.54
CA ASN A 605 0.42 1.68 40.20
C ASN A 605 -0.63 2.46 39.42
N ALA A 606 -1.91 2.37 39.79
CA ALA A 606 -2.97 3.17 39.17
C ALA A 606 -2.71 4.70 39.15
N THR A 607 -1.67 5.19 39.84
CA THR A 607 -1.23 6.59 39.87
C THR A 607 0.16 6.85 39.24
N GLY A 608 0.78 5.86 38.59
CA GLY A 608 2.06 5.99 37.88
C GLY A 608 3.33 5.86 38.74
N ALA A 609 3.25 5.36 39.98
CA ALA A 609 4.44 5.04 40.79
C ALA A 609 4.12 4.03 41.91
N GLY A 610 4.49 2.76 41.75
CA GLY A 610 4.33 1.72 42.76
C GLY A 610 5.21 1.92 44.00
N SER A 611 4.71 1.56 45.18
CA SER A 611 5.49 1.48 46.41
C SER A 611 5.94 0.03 46.66
N VAL A 612 7.08 -0.17 47.33
CA VAL A 612 7.56 -1.51 47.73
C VAL A 612 6.50 -2.29 48.49
N ALA A 613 5.63 -1.62 49.24
CA ALA A 613 4.58 -2.28 50.01
C ALA A 613 3.55 -3.00 49.12
N ASP A 614 3.40 -2.58 47.86
CA ASP A 614 2.32 -3.03 46.98
C ASP A 614 2.64 -4.41 46.36
N TYR A 615 3.91 -4.72 46.12
CA TYR A 615 4.35 -5.97 45.48
C TYR A 615 5.20 -6.87 46.39
N LYS A 616 5.53 -6.41 47.61
CA LYS A 616 6.39 -7.16 48.51
C LYS A 616 5.76 -8.49 48.92
N GLY A 617 6.45 -9.58 48.57
CA GLY A 617 6.02 -10.94 48.88
C GLY A 617 5.19 -11.60 47.77
N ASN A 618 4.97 -10.91 46.66
CA ASN A 618 4.38 -11.47 45.46
C ASN A 618 5.50 -11.96 44.52
N GLU A 619 5.26 -13.09 43.85
CA GLU A 619 6.00 -13.44 42.65
C GLU A 619 5.46 -12.56 41.53
N LEU A 620 6.36 -11.82 40.87
CA LEU A 620 6.00 -10.88 39.80
C LEU A 620 6.41 -11.42 38.43
N ILE A 621 7.54 -12.12 38.40
CA ILE A 621 8.09 -12.75 37.21
C ILE A 621 8.48 -14.17 37.60
N TYR A 622 7.97 -15.14 36.86
CA TYR A 622 8.35 -16.53 36.93
C TYR A 622 8.98 -16.94 35.59
N VAL A 623 10.20 -17.45 35.62
CA VAL A 623 10.86 -18.02 34.42
C VAL A 623 10.82 -19.53 34.56
N ASN A 624 10.10 -20.18 33.65
CA ASN A 624 9.89 -21.62 33.63
C ASN A 624 11.03 -22.36 32.92
N ASP A 625 12.28 -22.03 33.27
CA ASP A 625 13.47 -22.66 32.71
C ASP A 625 14.61 -22.64 33.73
N ILE A 626 15.17 -23.82 34.02
CA ILE A 626 16.29 -23.97 34.96
C ILE A 626 17.61 -23.44 34.39
N ASN A 627 17.71 -23.31 33.06
CA ASN A 627 18.90 -22.87 32.36
C ASN A 627 18.94 -21.35 32.13
N THR A 628 17.92 -20.61 32.57
CA THR A 628 17.89 -19.14 32.48
C THR A 628 19.12 -18.50 33.13
N ASP A 629 19.71 -17.54 32.42
CA ASP A 629 20.76 -16.66 32.94
C ASP A 629 20.33 -15.20 33.08
N ALA A 630 19.04 -14.93 32.85
CA ALA A 630 18.46 -13.61 32.95
C ALA A 630 18.53 -13.04 34.38
N THR A 631 18.81 -11.75 34.48
CA THR A 631 18.74 -11.01 35.75
C THR A 631 17.61 -10.01 35.74
N PHE A 632 16.82 -9.98 36.81
CA PHE A 632 15.73 -9.03 37.01
C PHE A 632 16.02 -8.14 38.21
N SER A 633 15.83 -6.83 38.06
CA SER A 633 16.08 -5.85 39.10
C SER A 633 14.97 -4.80 39.20
N ALA A 634 14.54 -4.43 40.41
CA ALA A 634 13.49 -3.41 40.57
C ALA A 634 14.01 -2.01 40.19
N ALA A 635 13.32 -1.32 39.27
CA ALA A 635 13.63 0.06 38.89
C ALA A 635 13.31 1.08 40.00
N ASN A 636 12.26 0.80 40.79
CA ASN A 636 11.88 1.57 41.97
C ASN A 636 12.48 0.87 43.21
N LYS A 637 13.41 1.52 43.92
CA LYS A 637 14.26 0.92 44.98
C LYS A 637 13.49 0.05 46.00
N ALA A 638 13.45 -1.27 45.80
CA ALA A 638 14.01 -2.31 46.68
C ALA A 638 13.58 -3.71 46.19
N ASP A 639 14.58 -4.59 46.07
CA ASP A 639 14.56 -6.02 46.38
C ASP A 639 13.38 -6.84 45.81
N LEU A 640 13.61 -7.54 44.69
CA LEU A 640 12.90 -8.79 44.34
C LEU A 640 13.32 -9.83 45.39
N GLY A 641 12.77 -9.67 46.59
CA GLY A 641 13.10 -10.50 47.73
C GLY A 641 12.58 -11.90 47.52
N GLY A 642 13.49 -12.83 47.25
CA GLY A 642 13.24 -14.27 47.29
C GLY A 642 12.84 -14.87 45.96
N LEU A 643 13.78 -14.88 45.02
CA LEU A 643 13.83 -15.86 43.94
C LEU A 643 13.73 -17.27 44.55
N HIS A 644 12.55 -17.88 44.55
CA HIS A 644 12.46 -19.34 44.72
C HIS A 644 12.68 -19.93 43.33
N LEU A 645 13.96 -20.11 42.98
CA LEU A 645 14.32 -21.14 42.01
C LEU A 645 14.06 -22.48 42.69
N SER A 646 12.84 -22.99 42.61
CA SER A 646 12.63 -24.42 42.83
C SER A 646 13.00 -25.12 41.53
N GLY A 647 14.20 -25.71 41.52
CA GLY A 647 14.63 -26.59 40.42
C GLY A 647 14.12 -28.01 40.57
#